data_AF-A0AA36NJV0-F1
#
_entry.id   AF-A0AA36NJV0-F1
#
_cell.length_a   1.000
_cell.length_b   1.000
_cell.length_c   1.000
_cell.angle_alpha   90.00
_cell.angle_beta   90.00
_cell.angle_gamma   90.00
#
_symmetry.space_group_name_H-M   'P 1'
#
loop_
_entity.id
_entity.type
_entity.pdbx_description
1 polymer ?
#
loop_
_entity_poly.entity_id
_entity_poly.type
_entity_poly.pdbx_seq_one_letter_code
_entity_poly.pdbx_strand_id
1 'polypeptide(L)'
;MSGPRFCGDSPDSQAQATYPADQTSPADQGSISSPADQSLAADQISDVQIRQDFQLKTSQQAELNLVMPVCATVGVKYVDPDHKVLNGGYVDNAQHCQVSCSLLPFCKTFTFYPKTKACWLLGSLASPRNDSAAISGPQACSQWTGRDAEAAQFIKESVMQAAKVSGGALDEIAAAALKAARESTLAPANQVAEAALAFGEAIATLMPDSSISEQAAAAAKAAQSAALGAGMTAAETAELAVQAAAHTAATYAKSAGMGLQEQLSATQDAASKAAAQMGMDSQDQAEAAVAAVAQVAGRAASKAGKPEQEQLREVAAAASATAAALGLDIAPENTGSVPKTNKAIKAAAFATSLPKCALMGVVFTDKDHSDVNGGFPLTANECQTNCHNVWYCEAFSYDVRTKACWLLGSNSVATDAGRDTVSGPGRCGERMVLKFDDQNAKMKTLWVVAKQASRAASKAGKGLAAQFAAAEDAMKMIGTDLPRDDAVQMASIAVAECAAFKQEEAGLAVQDQIDAGSQRAAEAAAEKGMTQQEQWQQAVTSAASLALKRVSLKEKSRLEQDAAVQTAARQAADRSNLPEDVKTAQVAEAVDQANKFVGWMFLEPALAKEVSKQGDVAHIGGAEGAEGQAETNARAAAAQPALREQPVYTFGAPAAKLGSAPADQEGGNAQSSGRLLWYLSIACFVLFAVLLVVIPVADVIKTKRRTKRSEGHHSNRSFTDSESGLLLDSHGIAPGASKQSRPF
;
A
#
# COMPACT_ATOMS: atom_id res chain seq x y z
N MET A 1 -27.17 -55.29 -29.52
CA MET A 1 -26.17 -56.13 -30.21
C MET A 1 -25.24 -55.23 -31.01
N SER A 2 -23.93 -55.44 -30.82
CA SER A 2 -22.82 -55.02 -31.70
C SER A 2 -22.38 -53.55 -31.64
N GLY A 3 -21.23 -53.30 -31.00
CA GLY A 3 -20.55 -51.99 -30.96
C GLY A 3 -19.58 -51.74 -32.13
N PRO A 4 -18.87 -50.60 -32.14
CA PRO A 4 -17.67 -50.36 -32.97
C PRO A 4 -16.45 -49.96 -32.10
N ARG A 5 -15.26 -50.56 -32.28
CA ARG A 5 -14.19 -50.43 -33.30
C ARG A 5 -13.10 -49.40 -32.92
N PHE A 6 -11.89 -49.95 -32.78
CA PHE A 6 -10.57 -49.32 -32.74
C PHE A 6 -10.18 -48.71 -34.10
N CYS A 7 -9.42 -47.61 -34.07
CA CYS A 7 -8.51 -47.11 -35.12
C CYS A 7 -7.24 -46.64 -34.38
N GLY A 8 -5.99 -46.90 -34.79
CA GLY A 8 -5.44 -47.29 -36.08
C GLY A 8 -4.51 -46.18 -36.60
N ASP A 9 -3.23 -46.51 -36.78
CA ASP A 9 -2.03 -45.68 -36.90
C ASP A 9 -1.84 -44.77 -38.15
N SER A 10 -0.82 -43.90 -37.99
CA SER A 10 0.00 -43.04 -38.88
C SER A 10 0.17 -43.43 -40.37
N PRO A 11 0.59 -42.48 -41.24
CA PRO A 11 1.99 -42.56 -41.71
C PRO A 11 2.73 -41.23 -42.04
N ASP A 12 4.06 -41.38 -41.96
CA ASP A 12 5.15 -40.86 -42.80
C ASP A 12 5.73 -39.44 -42.72
N SER A 13 7.04 -39.49 -42.45
CA SER A 13 8.09 -38.49 -42.36
C SER A 13 9.00 -38.52 -43.59
N GLN A 14 9.43 -37.36 -44.13
CA GLN A 14 10.79 -37.14 -44.67
C GLN A 14 11.09 -35.63 -44.75
N ALA A 15 12.18 -35.18 -44.12
CA ALA A 15 13.15 -34.23 -44.70
C ALA A 15 14.32 -34.00 -43.72
N GLN A 16 15.53 -34.29 -44.19
CA GLN A 16 16.81 -34.08 -43.54
C GLN A 16 17.30 -32.63 -43.72
N ALA A 17 18.01 -32.09 -42.72
CA ALA A 17 19.01 -31.05 -42.91
C ALA A 17 20.11 -31.15 -41.85
N THR A 18 21.33 -31.32 -42.34
CA THR A 18 22.62 -31.42 -41.63
C THR A 18 23.22 -30.05 -41.30
N TYR A 19 23.88 -29.91 -40.13
CA TYR A 19 24.98 -28.95 -39.90
C TYR A 19 26.03 -29.53 -38.92
N PRO A 20 27.32 -29.16 -39.02
CA PRO A 20 28.44 -29.88 -38.41
C PRO A 20 28.93 -29.29 -37.09
N ALA A 21 29.67 -30.15 -36.37
CA ALA A 21 30.33 -29.92 -35.09
C ALA A 21 31.62 -29.09 -35.22
N ASP A 22 31.92 -28.32 -34.16
CA ASP A 22 33.26 -27.80 -33.90
C ASP A 22 33.58 -27.97 -32.41
N GLN A 23 34.68 -28.68 -32.13
CA GLN A 23 35.27 -28.88 -30.80
C GLN A 23 36.72 -28.44 -30.89
N THR A 24 37.11 -27.47 -30.06
CA THR A 24 38.51 -27.21 -29.74
C THR A 24 38.70 -27.20 -28.23
N SER A 25 39.74 -27.92 -27.82
CA SER A 25 40.21 -28.14 -26.46
C SER A 25 41.63 -27.56 -26.36
N PRO A 26 42.08 -27.02 -25.21
CA PRO A 26 43.51 -26.88 -24.98
C PRO A 26 44.00 -27.56 -23.70
N ALA A 27 44.96 -28.46 -23.93
CA ALA A 27 46.21 -28.74 -23.20
C ALA A 27 46.39 -28.23 -21.75
N ASP A 28 46.44 -29.19 -20.82
CA ASP A 28 47.64 -29.69 -20.13
C ASP A 28 48.82 -28.72 -19.88
N GLN A 29 48.98 -28.26 -18.62
CA GLN A 29 50.28 -27.87 -18.01
C GLN A 29 50.29 -28.20 -16.51
N GLY A 30 51.30 -28.96 -16.09
CA GLY A 30 51.51 -29.41 -14.70
C GLY A 30 52.43 -28.52 -13.86
N SER A 31 52.26 -28.66 -12.53
CA SER A 31 53.16 -28.51 -11.36
C SER A 31 54.42 -27.62 -11.47
N ILE A 32 54.79 -26.82 -10.47
CA ILE A 32 55.25 -27.18 -9.11
C ILE A 32 55.21 -25.91 -8.24
N SER A 33 54.67 -25.95 -7.01
CA SER A 33 54.91 -24.93 -5.97
C SER A 33 55.38 -25.58 -4.66
N SER A 34 56.37 -24.95 -4.03
CA SER A 34 57.18 -25.47 -2.92
C SER A 34 56.44 -25.35 -1.58
N PRO A 35 56.71 -26.21 -0.56
CA PRO A 35 56.07 -26.15 0.76
C PRO A 35 56.27 -24.82 1.52
N ALA A 36 57.28 -24.02 1.16
CA ALA A 36 57.52 -22.70 1.75
C ALA A 36 56.48 -21.64 1.35
N ASP A 37 55.83 -21.81 0.19
CA ASP A 37 54.82 -20.85 -0.32
C ASP A 37 53.44 -21.05 0.33
N GLN A 38 53.22 -22.18 1.01
CA GLN A 38 51.94 -22.49 1.66
C GLN A 38 51.78 -21.79 3.02
N SER A 39 52.87 -21.43 3.69
CA SER A 39 52.87 -20.73 4.98
C SER A 39 52.51 -19.24 4.83
N LEU A 40 53.03 -18.58 3.79
CA LEU A 40 52.71 -17.18 3.50
C LEU A 40 51.27 -17.00 3.00
N ALA A 41 50.70 -18.03 2.35
CA ALA A 41 49.33 -18.01 1.86
C ALA A 41 48.30 -18.05 3.01
N ALA A 42 48.60 -18.74 4.12
CA ALA A 42 47.66 -18.86 5.24
C ALA A 42 47.44 -17.54 5.99
N ASP A 43 48.49 -16.74 6.20
CA ASP A 43 48.39 -15.43 6.86
C ASP A 43 47.70 -14.39 5.96
N GLN A 44 47.88 -14.45 4.64
CA GLN A 44 47.18 -13.55 3.72
C GLN A 44 45.69 -13.89 3.58
N ILE A 45 45.31 -15.17 3.73
CA ILE A 45 43.90 -15.59 3.71
C ILE A 45 43.15 -15.05 4.93
N SER A 46 43.76 -15.06 6.13
CA SER A 46 43.14 -14.53 7.35
C SER A 46 42.86 -13.02 7.27
N ASP A 47 43.81 -12.24 6.76
CA ASP A 47 43.69 -10.78 6.68
C ASP A 47 42.70 -10.33 5.57
N VAL A 48 42.61 -11.12 4.49
CA VAL A 48 41.57 -10.95 3.46
C VAL A 48 40.19 -11.32 4.02
N GLN A 49 40.07 -12.38 4.81
CA GLN A 49 38.81 -12.78 5.44
C GLN A 49 38.30 -11.70 6.41
N ILE A 50 39.18 -11.10 7.22
CA ILE A 50 38.80 -10.03 8.16
C ILE A 50 38.35 -8.76 7.42
N ARG A 51 39.01 -8.39 6.30
CA ARG A 51 38.60 -7.26 5.47
C ARG A 51 37.31 -7.53 4.72
N GLN A 52 37.11 -8.77 4.25
CA GLN A 52 35.86 -9.19 3.64
C GLN A 52 34.72 -9.19 4.66
N ASP A 53 34.93 -9.69 5.88
CA ASP A 53 33.93 -9.64 6.95
C ASP A 53 33.62 -8.20 7.41
N PHE A 54 34.62 -7.31 7.44
CA PHE A 54 34.42 -5.90 7.74
C PHE A 54 33.67 -5.18 6.61
N GLN A 55 34.03 -5.44 5.34
CA GLN A 55 33.29 -4.90 4.20
C GLN A 55 31.88 -5.48 4.10
N LEU A 56 31.67 -6.76 4.41
CA LEU A 56 30.36 -7.41 4.40
C LEU A 56 29.47 -6.87 5.53
N LYS A 57 30.03 -6.61 6.72
CA LYS A 57 29.29 -5.93 7.81
C LYS A 57 28.98 -4.49 7.46
N THR A 58 29.89 -3.79 6.79
CA THR A 58 29.70 -2.38 6.39
C THR A 58 28.73 -2.27 5.20
N SER A 59 28.74 -3.23 4.27
CA SER A 59 27.83 -3.28 3.12
C SER A 59 26.45 -3.79 3.52
N GLN A 60 26.32 -4.78 4.41
CA GLN A 60 25.04 -5.19 4.99
C GLN A 60 24.39 -4.07 5.81
N GLN A 61 25.19 -3.17 6.39
CA GLN A 61 24.70 -1.99 7.10
C GLN A 61 24.36 -0.83 6.15
N ALA A 62 24.92 -0.80 4.94
CA ALA A 62 24.61 0.16 3.88
C ALA A 62 23.43 -0.27 2.99
N GLU A 63 23.20 -1.58 2.79
CA GLU A 63 22.07 -2.14 2.04
C GLU A 63 20.79 -2.27 2.88
N LEU A 64 20.87 -1.95 4.18
CA LEU A 64 19.74 -1.97 5.11
C LEU A 64 18.84 -0.74 4.93
N ASN A 65 18.38 -0.44 3.70
CA ASN A 65 17.27 0.46 3.34
C ASN A 65 17.05 1.65 4.30
N LEU A 66 18.14 2.36 4.62
CA LEU A 66 18.11 3.50 5.53
C LEU A 66 17.84 4.77 4.73
N VAL A 67 16.63 4.86 4.19
CA VAL A 67 16.07 6.18 3.85
C VAL A 67 15.87 6.87 5.20
N MET A 68 16.90 7.61 5.61
CA MET A 68 16.95 8.38 6.84
C MET A 68 16.51 9.81 6.50
N PRO A 69 15.56 10.41 7.24
CA PRO A 69 15.26 11.81 7.10
C PRO A 69 16.52 12.66 7.24
N VAL A 70 16.66 13.69 6.41
CA VAL A 70 17.83 14.59 6.41
C VAL A 70 18.06 15.22 7.79
N CYS A 71 16.99 15.38 8.58
CA CYS A 71 17.03 15.94 9.93
C CYS A 71 17.11 14.89 11.05
N ALA A 72 17.20 13.59 10.74
CA ALA A 72 17.34 12.55 11.75
C ALA A 72 18.80 12.35 12.17
N THR A 73 18.99 11.92 13.42
CA THR A 73 20.29 11.68 14.06
C THR A 73 20.41 10.20 14.43
N VAL A 74 21.51 9.57 13.99
CA VAL A 74 21.89 8.20 14.38
C VAL A 74 22.50 8.22 15.78
N GLY A 75 22.24 7.18 16.56
CA GLY A 75 22.82 7.04 17.89
C GLY A 75 22.03 7.74 19.01
N VAL A 76 20.83 8.24 18.68
CA VAL A 76 19.96 8.96 19.62
C VAL A 76 18.60 8.29 19.63
N LYS A 77 18.06 8.02 20.82
CA LYS A 77 16.65 7.72 21.07
C LYS A 77 16.01 8.82 21.89
N TYR A 78 14.73 9.09 21.67
CA TYR A 78 13.94 9.87 22.59
C TYR A 78 13.24 8.93 23.57
N VAL A 79 13.12 9.35 24.82
CA VAL A 79 12.40 8.63 25.88
C VAL A 79 11.36 9.58 26.46
N ASP A 80 10.11 9.15 26.39
CA ASP A 80 8.95 9.86 26.95
C ASP A 80 8.39 9.03 28.13
N PRO A 81 8.32 9.59 29.36
CA PRO A 81 7.80 8.88 30.53
C PRO A 81 6.37 8.33 30.35
N ASP A 82 5.57 8.97 29.49
CA ASP A 82 4.16 8.66 29.29
C ASP A 82 3.93 7.59 28.21
N HIS A 83 4.93 7.33 27.37
CA HIS A 83 4.84 6.38 26.26
C HIS A 83 5.77 5.18 26.49
N LYS A 84 5.28 4.20 27.26
CA LYS A 84 6.01 2.95 27.58
C LYS A 84 5.77 1.80 26.60
N VAL A 85 4.80 1.96 25.70
CA VAL A 85 4.40 0.95 24.71
C VAL A 85 4.68 1.49 23.31
N LEU A 86 5.06 0.60 22.41
CA LEU A 86 5.30 0.90 21.01
C LEU A 86 4.01 1.45 20.37
N ASN A 87 4.05 2.70 19.88
CA ASN A 87 2.86 3.40 19.36
C ASN A 87 2.99 3.88 17.90
N GLY A 88 4.16 3.73 17.28
CA GLY A 88 4.38 3.93 15.84
C GLY A 88 4.41 2.65 15.02
N GLY A 89 4.16 1.50 15.66
CA GLY A 89 4.17 0.20 14.99
C GLY A 89 5.55 -0.23 14.50
N TYR A 90 5.55 -1.07 13.47
CA TYR A 90 6.75 -1.57 12.81
C TYR A 90 6.80 -1.02 11.39
N VAL A 91 7.87 -0.31 11.02
CA VAL A 91 8.02 0.37 9.73
C VAL A 91 9.36 0.03 9.09
N ASP A 92 9.46 0.11 7.77
CA ASP A 92 10.68 -0.36 7.07
C ASP A 92 11.92 0.49 7.34
N ASN A 93 11.74 1.80 7.54
CA ASN A 93 12.84 2.76 7.66
C ASN A 93 12.47 3.98 8.53
N ALA A 94 13.49 4.80 8.85
CA ALA A 94 13.32 5.99 9.68
C ALA A 94 12.45 7.06 9.02
N GLN A 95 12.41 7.13 7.68
CA GLN A 95 11.56 8.07 6.95
C GLN A 95 10.08 7.77 7.18
N HIS A 96 9.67 6.50 7.10
CA HIS A 96 8.30 6.09 7.43
C HIS A 96 7.95 6.40 8.89
N CYS A 97 8.90 6.23 9.81
CA CYS A 97 8.68 6.59 11.21
C CYS A 97 8.47 8.10 11.40
N GLN A 98 9.23 8.93 10.67
CA GLN A 98 9.01 10.38 10.65
C GLN A 98 7.66 10.75 10.06
N VAL A 99 7.30 10.20 8.90
CA VAL A 99 6.01 10.46 8.26
C VAL A 99 4.87 10.10 9.21
N SER A 100 4.96 8.94 9.86
CA SER A 100 3.99 8.51 10.89
C SER A 100 3.90 9.53 12.03
N CYS A 101 5.03 10.07 12.49
CA CYS A 101 5.03 11.15 13.47
C CYS A 101 4.36 12.42 12.94
N SER A 102 4.63 12.81 11.69
CA SER A 102 4.09 14.03 11.06
C SER A 102 2.57 14.04 10.96
N LEU A 103 1.97 12.86 10.85
CA LEU A 103 0.51 12.68 10.79
C LEU A 103 -0.16 12.81 12.16
N LEU A 104 0.59 12.72 13.27
CA LEU A 104 0.03 12.74 14.62
C LEU A 104 0.31 14.07 15.33
N PRO A 105 -0.71 14.88 15.66
CA PRO A 105 -0.49 16.22 16.23
C PRO A 105 0.22 16.21 17.60
N PHE A 106 0.10 15.11 18.34
CA PHE A 106 0.79 14.92 19.63
C PHE A 106 2.27 14.54 19.47
N CYS A 107 2.66 13.93 18.34
CA CYS A 107 4.04 13.50 18.12
C CYS A 107 4.91 14.71 17.79
N LYS A 108 6.00 14.93 18.54
CA LYS A 108 6.99 15.98 18.29
C LYS A 108 8.32 15.42 17.82
N THR A 109 8.62 14.20 18.22
CA THR A 109 9.85 13.50 17.85
C THR A 109 9.56 12.02 17.64
N PHE A 110 10.36 11.36 16.80
CA PHE A 110 10.27 9.93 16.58
C PHE A 110 11.58 9.22 16.93
N THR A 111 11.50 7.93 17.24
CA THR A 111 12.65 7.04 17.35
C THR A 111 12.40 5.74 16.60
N PHE A 112 13.29 5.43 15.66
CA PHE A 112 13.27 4.23 14.83
C PHE A 112 14.45 3.32 15.18
N TYR A 113 14.19 2.01 15.31
CA TYR A 113 15.22 0.99 15.53
C TYR A 113 15.37 0.12 14.28
N PRO A 114 16.45 0.28 13.47
CA PRO A 114 16.58 -0.39 12.17
C PRO A 114 16.55 -1.92 12.25
N LYS A 115 17.04 -2.50 13.35
CA LYS A 115 17.09 -3.95 13.56
C LYS A 115 15.72 -4.56 13.83
N THR A 116 14.91 -3.91 14.66
CA THR A 116 13.59 -4.43 15.05
C THR A 116 12.47 -3.86 14.21
N LYS A 117 12.76 -2.83 13.39
CA LYS A 117 11.78 -2.04 12.66
C LYS A 117 10.80 -1.27 13.55
N ALA A 118 11.07 -1.21 14.86
CA ALA A 118 10.17 -0.55 15.81
C ALA A 118 10.22 0.97 15.67
N CYS A 119 9.04 1.60 15.55
CA CYS A 119 8.86 3.03 15.50
C CYS A 119 8.14 3.55 16.76
N TRP A 120 8.74 4.53 17.42
CA TRP A 120 8.21 5.21 18.59
C TRP A 120 7.87 6.65 18.23
N LEU A 121 6.65 7.06 18.55
CA LEU A 121 6.10 8.39 18.26
C LEU A 121 5.90 9.13 19.58
N LEU A 122 6.70 10.16 19.84
CA LEU A 122 6.90 10.68 21.19
C LEU A 122 6.51 12.15 21.27
N GLY A 123 5.95 12.56 22.41
CA GLY A 123 5.40 13.90 22.61
C GLY A 123 6.45 14.96 22.94
N SER A 124 6.00 16.12 23.40
CA SER A 124 6.87 17.24 23.81
C SER A 124 7.68 16.98 25.09
N LEU A 125 7.31 15.96 25.87
CA LEU A 125 8.03 15.54 27.09
C LEU A 125 9.19 14.60 26.80
N ALA A 126 9.36 14.19 25.54
CA ALA A 126 10.40 13.27 25.15
C ALA A 126 11.79 13.90 25.29
N SER A 127 12.71 13.20 25.95
CA SER A 127 14.08 13.66 26.18
C SER A 127 15.07 12.77 25.42
N PRO A 128 16.10 13.35 24.76
CA PRO A 128 17.08 12.56 24.01
C PRO A 128 18.01 11.78 24.94
N ARG A 129 18.37 10.57 24.54
CA ARG A 129 19.32 9.66 25.18
C ARG A 129 20.18 9.00 24.12
N ASN A 130 21.44 8.73 24.45
CA ASN A 130 22.33 8.01 23.54
C ASN A 130 21.90 6.54 23.45
N ASP A 131 21.74 6.06 22.23
CA ASP A 131 21.48 4.65 21.90
C ASP A 131 21.98 4.38 20.48
N SER A 132 23.11 3.69 20.36
CA SER A 132 23.79 3.44 19.07
C SER A 132 22.96 2.66 18.07
N ALA A 133 21.88 2.00 18.49
CA ALA A 133 20.98 1.25 17.63
C ALA A 133 19.76 2.07 17.15
N ALA A 134 19.63 3.32 17.59
CA ALA A 134 18.46 4.16 17.32
C ALA A 134 18.74 5.26 16.28
N ILE A 135 17.70 5.63 15.54
CA ILE A 135 17.68 6.76 14.63
C ILE A 135 16.46 7.60 14.99
N SER A 136 16.68 8.86 15.34
CA SER A 136 15.60 9.71 15.82
C SER A 136 15.61 11.07 15.17
N GLY A 137 14.45 11.71 15.08
CA GLY A 137 14.34 13.04 14.49
C GLY A 137 13.08 13.78 14.92
N PRO A 138 12.94 15.05 14.50
CA PRO A 138 11.72 15.79 14.71
C PRO A 138 10.57 15.24 13.86
N GLN A 139 9.33 15.56 14.27
CA GLN A 139 8.10 15.17 13.62
C GLN A 139 8.08 15.50 12.11
N ALA A 140 8.60 16.66 11.72
CA ALA A 140 8.87 16.99 10.33
C ALA A 140 10.22 17.68 10.25
N CYS A 141 10.96 17.51 9.15
CA CYS A 141 12.20 18.27 8.97
C CYS A 141 11.93 19.78 8.85
N SER A 142 10.74 20.15 8.40
CA SER A 142 10.30 21.54 8.31
C SER A 142 10.05 22.23 9.65
N GLN A 143 9.85 21.52 10.77
CA GLN A 143 9.77 22.19 12.09
C GLN A 143 11.16 22.49 12.68
N TRP A 144 12.22 22.09 11.95
CA TRP A 144 13.55 22.70 12.01
C TRP A 144 13.72 23.76 10.91
N THR A 145 12.65 24.52 10.64
CA THR A 145 12.44 25.57 9.61
C THR A 145 13.46 26.69 9.60
N GLY A 146 14.52 26.66 10.42
CA GLY A 146 15.71 27.43 10.08
C GLY A 146 16.18 27.06 8.68
N ARG A 147 16.48 25.79 8.43
CA ARG A 147 17.21 25.40 7.20
C ARG A 147 16.37 25.28 5.93
N ASP A 148 15.16 24.74 6.00
CA ASP A 148 14.31 24.61 4.81
C ASP A 148 13.71 25.96 4.40
N ALA A 149 13.34 26.81 5.37
CA ALA A 149 12.91 28.17 5.05
C ALA A 149 14.08 29.02 4.58
N GLU A 150 15.29 28.85 5.16
CA GLU A 150 16.51 29.46 4.63
C GLU A 150 16.82 28.97 3.21
N ALA A 151 16.60 27.69 2.90
CA ALA A 151 16.80 27.13 1.56
C ALA A 151 15.78 27.66 0.55
N ALA A 152 14.49 27.68 0.90
CA ALA A 152 13.45 28.27 0.06
C ALA A 152 13.66 29.78 -0.12
N GLN A 153 14.08 30.49 0.94
CA GLN A 153 14.45 31.89 0.89
C GLN A 153 15.69 32.12 0.02
N PHE A 154 16.70 31.25 0.10
CA PHE A 154 17.91 31.29 -0.74
C PHE A 154 17.57 31.09 -2.22
N ILE A 155 16.70 30.11 -2.53
CA ILE A 155 16.21 29.89 -3.89
C ILE A 155 15.49 31.15 -4.37
N LYS A 156 14.56 31.67 -3.57
CA LYS A 156 13.82 32.90 -3.88
C LYS A 156 14.73 34.11 -4.11
N GLU A 157 15.69 34.35 -3.23
CA GLU A 157 16.66 35.46 -3.37
C GLU A 157 17.52 35.29 -4.62
N SER A 158 17.96 34.06 -4.92
CA SER A 158 18.73 33.75 -6.12
C SER A 158 17.93 33.97 -7.39
N VAL A 159 16.65 33.56 -7.41
CA VAL A 159 15.72 33.77 -8.53
C VAL A 159 15.46 35.26 -8.74
N MET A 160 15.16 36.00 -7.67
CA MET A 160 14.91 37.45 -7.74
C MET A 160 16.15 38.23 -8.17
N GLN A 161 17.34 37.80 -7.74
CA GLN A 161 18.59 38.40 -8.18
C GLN A 161 18.87 38.10 -9.66
N ALA A 162 18.62 36.87 -10.12
CA ALA A 162 18.74 36.51 -11.53
C ALA A 162 17.76 37.32 -12.39
N ALA A 163 16.50 37.45 -11.95
CA ALA A 163 15.48 38.28 -12.57
C ALA A 163 15.91 39.73 -12.76
N LYS A 164 16.58 40.31 -11.75
CA LYS A 164 17.11 41.67 -11.80
C LYS A 164 18.29 41.81 -12.77
N VAL A 165 19.19 40.81 -12.83
CA VAL A 165 20.40 40.85 -13.66
C VAL A 165 20.09 40.56 -15.14
N SER A 166 19.17 39.64 -15.41
CA SER A 166 18.83 39.20 -16.76
C SER A 166 17.91 40.15 -17.53
N GLY A 167 17.45 41.23 -16.88
CA GLY A 167 16.43 42.11 -17.45
C GLY A 167 15.10 41.40 -17.70
N GLY A 168 14.81 40.33 -16.95
CA GLY A 168 13.59 39.54 -17.09
C GLY A 168 13.66 38.39 -18.10
N ALA A 169 14.83 38.00 -18.60
CA ALA A 169 14.95 36.84 -19.48
C ALA A 169 14.56 35.54 -18.74
N LEU A 170 13.41 34.96 -19.09
CA LEU A 170 12.79 33.84 -18.37
C LEU A 170 13.70 32.60 -18.30
N ASP A 171 14.43 32.29 -19.37
CA ASP A 171 15.32 31.12 -19.42
C ASP A 171 16.49 31.23 -18.41
N GLU A 172 17.02 32.43 -18.21
CA GLU A 172 18.09 32.68 -17.24
C GLU A 172 17.58 32.58 -15.80
N ILE A 173 16.37 33.08 -15.55
CA ILE A 173 15.71 33.00 -14.24
C ILE A 173 15.40 31.53 -13.91
N ALA A 174 14.97 30.74 -14.89
CA ALA A 174 14.66 29.32 -14.70
C ALA A 174 15.93 28.51 -14.44
N ALA A 175 17.01 28.80 -15.17
CA ALA A 175 18.32 28.21 -14.94
C ALA A 175 18.87 28.56 -13.54
N ALA A 176 18.69 29.80 -13.09
CA ALA A 176 19.09 30.23 -11.75
C ALA A 176 18.26 29.55 -10.65
N ALA A 177 16.95 29.38 -10.85
CA ALA A 177 16.08 28.68 -9.92
C ALA A 177 16.52 27.21 -9.74
N LEU A 178 16.75 26.50 -10.85
CA LEU A 178 17.25 25.12 -10.85
C LEU A 178 18.62 25.01 -10.19
N LYS A 179 19.53 25.93 -10.49
CA LYS A 179 20.86 25.96 -9.89
C LYS A 179 20.77 26.17 -8.38
N ALA A 180 20.04 27.18 -7.92
CA ALA A 180 19.87 27.47 -6.50
C ALA A 180 19.18 26.31 -5.77
N ALA A 181 18.21 25.65 -6.41
CA ALA A 181 17.54 24.48 -5.84
C ALA A 181 18.49 23.30 -5.69
N ARG A 182 19.33 23.01 -6.70
CA ARG A 182 20.38 21.98 -6.62
C ARG A 182 21.45 22.26 -5.56
N GLU A 183 21.77 23.53 -5.35
CA GLU A 183 22.71 24.00 -4.33
C GLU A 183 22.07 24.08 -2.93
N SER A 184 20.74 24.03 -2.85
CA SER A 184 20.01 24.05 -1.60
C SER A 184 20.12 22.72 -0.85
N THR A 185 19.84 22.75 0.45
CA THR A 185 19.81 21.54 1.29
C THR A 185 18.48 20.78 1.20
N LEU A 186 17.55 21.22 0.35
CA LEU A 186 16.25 20.56 0.16
C LEU A 186 16.44 19.17 -0.45
N ALA A 187 15.53 18.26 -0.10
CA ALA A 187 15.44 16.96 -0.77
C ALA A 187 15.13 17.14 -2.28
N PRO A 188 15.66 16.31 -3.19
CA PRO A 188 15.52 16.48 -4.64
C PRO A 188 14.08 16.68 -5.13
N ALA A 189 13.10 15.98 -4.55
CA ALA A 189 11.68 16.14 -4.89
C ALA A 189 11.14 17.54 -4.53
N ASN A 190 11.63 18.13 -3.43
CA ASN A 190 11.22 19.46 -2.97
C ASN A 190 11.96 20.59 -3.68
N GLN A 191 13.17 20.32 -4.20
CA GLN A 191 13.97 21.29 -4.93
C GLN A 191 13.22 21.84 -6.15
N VAL A 192 12.62 20.97 -6.97
CA VAL A 192 11.93 21.39 -8.20
C VAL A 192 10.63 22.12 -7.89
N ALA A 193 9.89 21.66 -6.88
CA ALA A 193 8.66 22.32 -6.43
C ALA A 193 8.92 23.74 -5.91
N GLU A 194 9.91 23.91 -5.02
CA GLU A 194 10.27 25.23 -4.47
C GLU A 194 10.87 26.15 -5.55
N ALA A 195 11.67 25.61 -6.48
CA ALA A 195 12.16 26.37 -7.63
C ALA A 195 11.01 26.91 -8.50
N ALA A 196 10.01 26.08 -8.78
CA ALA A 196 8.85 26.47 -9.57
C ALA A 196 7.99 27.54 -8.86
N LEU A 197 7.80 27.41 -7.54
CA LEU A 197 7.08 28.41 -6.74
C LEU A 197 7.81 29.75 -6.69
N ALA A 198 9.12 29.74 -6.42
CA ALA A 198 9.96 30.94 -6.41
C ALA A 198 9.98 31.63 -7.78
N PHE A 199 10.01 30.84 -8.86
CA PHE A 199 9.93 31.35 -10.22
C PHE A 199 8.59 32.05 -10.51
N GLY A 200 7.46 31.46 -10.08
CA GLY A 200 6.14 32.06 -10.22
C GLY A 200 6.03 33.43 -9.52
N GLU A 201 6.59 33.56 -8.31
CA GLU A 201 6.65 34.85 -7.60
C GLU A 201 7.51 35.88 -8.35
N ALA A 202 8.63 35.44 -8.95
CA ALA A 202 9.50 36.32 -9.72
C ALA A 202 8.81 36.83 -10.99
N ILE A 203 8.09 35.98 -11.74
CA ILE A 203 7.28 36.42 -12.88
C ILE A 203 6.25 37.46 -12.45
N ALA A 204 5.50 37.18 -11.38
CA ALA A 204 4.47 38.10 -10.90
C ALA A 204 5.03 39.48 -10.55
N THR A 205 6.30 39.54 -10.14
CA THR A 205 7.01 40.79 -9.86
C THR A 205 7.55 41.47 -11.12
N LEU A 206 8.03 40.69 -12.10
CA LEU A 206 8.64 41.21 -13.33
C LEU A 206 7.63 41.66 -14.38
N MET A 207 6.42 41.10 -14.38
CA MET A 207 5.40 41.32 -15.39
C MET A 207 4.12 41.95 -14.80
N PRO A 208 4.21 43.07 -14.05
CA PRO A 208 3.05 43.62 -13.33
C PRO A 208 1.90 44.04 -14.26
N ASP A 209 2.23 44.47 -15.49
CA ASP A 209 1.28 44.94 -16.50
C ASP A 209 0.68 43.81 -17.35
N SER A 210 1.19 42.58 -17.23
CA SER A 210 0.66 41.42 -17.95
C SER A 210 -0.57 40.86 -17.26
N SER A 211 -1.48 40.26 -18.04
CA SER A 211 -2.67 39.63 -17.50
C SER A 211 -2.30 38.42 -16.62
N ILE A 212 -3.18 38.08 -15.66
CA ILE A 212 -3.02 36.88 -14.80
C ILE A 212 -2.79 35.62 -15.65
N SER A 213 -3.52 35.48 -16.75
CA SER A 213 -3.38 34.33 -17.65
C SER A 213 -2.02 34.26 -18.33
N GLU A 214 -1.43 35.39 -18.70
CA GLU A 214 -0.11 35.43 -19.33
C GLU A 214 0.98 35.07 -18.30
N GLN A 215 0.88 35.62 -17.09
CA GLN A 215 1.82 35.30 -16.00
C GLN A 215 1.74 33.83 -15.59
N ALA A 216 0.53 33.29 -15.46
CA ALA A 216 0.32 31.88 -15.14
C ALA A 216 0.85 30.94 -16.24
N ALA A 217 0.64 31.28 -17.51
CA ALA A 217 1.17 30.51 -18.63
C ALA A 217 2.71 30.55 -18.69
N ALA A 218 3.31 31.72 -18.41
CA ALA A 218 4.76 31.85 -18.31
C ALA A 218 5.33 30.99 -17.16
N ALA A 219 4.65 30.95 -16.02
CA ALA A 219 5.03 30.13 -14.87
C ALA A 219 4.94 28.62 -15.17
N ALA A 220 3.83 28.18 -15.80
CA ALA A 220 3.66 26.78 -16.22
C ALA A 220 4.79 26.33 -17.16
N LYS A 221 5.09 27.13 -18.20
CA LYS A 221 6.11 26.79 -19.19
C LYS A 221 7.51 26.67 -18.57
N ALA A 222 7.83 27.55 -17.63
CA ALA A 222 9.12 27.47 -16.94
C ALA A 222 9.21 26.30 -15.97
N ALA A 223 8.14 26.02 -15.23
CA ALA A 223 8.05 24.84 -14.37
C ALA A 223 8.21 23.54 -15.19
N GLN A 224 7.60 23.48 -16.38
CA GLN A 224 7.78 22.39 -17.34
C GLN A 224 9.26 22.25 -17.76
N SER A 225 9.90 23.35 -18.20
CA SER A 225 11.33 23.33 -18.57
C SER A 225 12.23 22.88 -17.42
N ALA A 226 11.93 23.32 -16.19
CA ALA A 226 12.66 22.94 -14.99
C ALA A 226 12.52 21.45 -14.66
N ALA A 227 11.29 20.92 -14.71
CA ALA A 227 10.98 19.53 -14.48
C ALA A 227 11.67 18.60 -15.51
N LEU A 228 11.63 18.97 -16.79
CA LEU A 228 12.33 18.25 -17.85
C LEU A 228 13.85 18.25 -17.63
N GLY A 229 14.42 19.39 -17.24
CA GLY A 229 15.84 19.50 -16.87
C GLY A 229 16.23 18.71 -15.62
N ALA A 230 15.26 18.32 -14.79
CA ALA A 230 15.43 17.46 -13.63
C ALA A 230 15.16 15.97 -13.92
N GLY A 231 14.76 15.62 -15.14
CA GLY A 231 14.47 14.23 -15.54
C GLY A 231 13.13 13.70 -15.01
N MET A 232 12.19 14.58 -14.65
CA MET A 232 10.84 14.18 -14.23
C MET A 232 10.05 13.56 -15.38
N THR A 233 9.10 12.69 -15.05
CA THR A 233 8.18 12.10 -16.04
C THR A 233 7.24 13.16 -16.60
N ALA A 234 6.58 12.87 -17.74
CA ALA A 234 5.62 13.79 -18.35
C ALA A 234 4.44 14.12 -17.42
N ALA A 235 3.96 13.14 -16.65
CA ALA A 235 2.86 13.32 -15.70
C ALA A 235 3.28 14.23 -14.54
N GLU A 236 4.43 13.98 -13.91
CA GLU A 236 4.96 14.82 -12.83
C GLU A 236 5.26 16.26 -13.31
N THR A 237 5.75 16.38 -14.55
CA THR A 237 6.00 17.67 -15.21
C THR A 237 4.68 18.44 -15.41
N ALA A 238 3.61 17.77 -15.84
CA ALA A 238 2.29 18.37 -16.03
C ALA A 238 1.70 18.85 -14.70
N GLU A 239 1.76 18.01 -13.66
CA GLU A 239 1.28 18.36 -12.33
C GLU A 239 2.01 19.59 -11.76
N LEU A 240 3.35 19.62 -11.86
CA LEU A 240 4.14 20.74 -11.37
C LEU A 240 3.86 22.04 -12.16
N ALA A 241 3.67 21.96 -13.47
CA ALA A 241 3.30 23.11 -14.30
C ALA A 241 1.93 23.70 -13.90
N VAL A 242 0.95 22.84 -13.60
CA VAL A 242 -0.37 23.26 -13.11
C VAL A 242 -0.26 23.94 -11.75
N GLN A 243 0.51 23.38 -10.82
CA GLN A 243 0.73 23.96 -9.49
C GLN A 243 1.43 25.33 -9.58
N ALA A 244 2.42 25.48 -10.46
CA ALA A 244 3.13 26.75 -10.67
C ALA A 244 2.21 27.85 -11.24
N ALA A 245 1.37 27.51 -12.23
CA ALA A 245 0.37 28.43 -12.79
C ALA A 245 -0.64 28.88 -11.72
N ALA A 246 -1.17 27.91 -10.97
CA ALA A 246 -2.14 28.14 -9.90
C ALA A 246 -1.60 29.07 -8.81
N HIS A 247 -0.37 28.83 -8.35
CA HIS A 247 0.29 29.65 -7.33
C HIS A 247 0.58 31.07 -7.81
N THR A 248 1.04 31.21 -9.05
CA THR A 248 1.30 32.52 -9.68
C THR A 248 0.02 33.34 -9.77
N ALA A 249 -1.08 32.72 -10.24
CA ALA A 249 -2.37 33.38 -10.33
C ALA A 249 -2.91 33.83 -8.95
N ALA A 250 -2.81 32.97 -7.93
CA ALA A 250 -3.22 33.30 -6.57
C ALA A 250 -2.40 34.46 -5.99
N THR A 251 -1.08 34.44 -6.23
CA THR A 251 -0.14 35.45 -5.71
C THR A 251 -0.39 36.82 -6.36
N TYR A 252 -0.57 36.85 -7.68
CA TYR A 252 -0.89 38.09 -8.38
C TYR A 252 -2.26 38.63 -7.98
N ALA A 253 -3.30 37.78 -7.97
CA ALA A 253 -4.63 38.22 -7.59
C ALA A 253 -4.62 38.84 -6.18
N LYS A 254 -3.85 38.26 -5.27
CA LYS A 254 -3.62 38.81 -3.93
C LYS A 254 -2.87 40.15 -3.93
N SER A 255 -1.80 40.30 -4.71
CA SER A 255 -1.06 41.57 -4.79
C SER A 255 -1.87 42.68 -5.45
N ALA A 256 -2.79 42.32 -6.36
CA ALA A 256 -3.78 43.21 -6.96
C ALA A 256 -4.94 43.58 -6.01
N GLY A 257 -4.96 43.07 -4.78
CA GLY A 257 -6.00 43.37 -3.79
C GLY A 257 -7.32 42.63 -4.01
N MET A 258 -7.33 41.58 -4.84
CA MET A 258 -8.54 40.79 -5.13
C MET A 258 -8.98 39.99 -3.91
N GLY A 259 -10.30 39.83 -3.75
CA GLY A 259 -10.89 39.01 -2.69
C GLY A 259 -10.56 37.52 -2.84
N LEU A 260 -10.78 36.72 -1.79
CA LEU A 260 -10.49 35.28 -1.83
C LEU A 260 -11.22 34.58 -2.98
N GLN A 261 -12.50 34.89 -3.20
CA GLN A 261 -13.28 34.26 -4.27
C GLN A 261 -12.70 34.53 -5.67
N GLU A 262 -12.22 35.76 -5.89
CA GLU A 262 -11.57 36.16 -7.13
C GLU A 262 -10.21 35.48 -7.29
N GLN A 263 -9.45 35.32 -6.20
CA GLN A 263 -8.21 34.54 -6.20
C GLN A 263 -8.48 33.07 -6.58
N LEU A 264 -9.50 32.43 -6.00
CA LEU A 264 -9.84 31.04 -6.33
C LEU A 264 -10.28 30.88 -7.78
N SER A 265 -11.08 31.82 -8.31
CA SER A 265 -11.48 31.82 -9.72
C SER A 265 -10.28 31.98 -10.66
N ALA A 266 -9.37 32.90 -10.34
CA ALA A 266 -8.14 33.12 -11.11
C ALA A 266 -7.23 31.88 -11.08
N THR A 267 -7.12 31.22 -9.93
CA THR A 267 -6.40 29.95 -9.77
C THR A 267 -7.02 28.84 -10.60
N GLN A 268 -8.34 28.67 -10.57
CA GLN A 268 -9.05 27.67 -11.37
C GLN A 268 -8.74 27.85 -12.87
N ASP A 269 -8.94 29.06 -13.39
CA ASP A 269 -8.72 29.37 -14.81
C ASP A 269 -7.26 29.12 -15.24
N ALA A 270 -6.30 29.51 -14.39
CA ALA A 270 -4.88 29.29 -14.63
C ALA A 270 -4.52 27.80 -14.64
N ALA A 271 -5.03 27.04 -13.67
CA ALA A 271 -4.77 25.61 -13.54
C ALA A 271 -5.34 24.83 -14.72
N SER A 272 -6.61 25.06 -15.09
CA SER A 272 -7.24 24.39 -16.23
C SER A 272 -6.53 24.69 -17.55
N LYS A 273 -6.13 25.95 -17.79
CA LYS A 273 -5.37 26.31 -19.00
C LYS A 273 -3.99 25.67 -19.05
N ALA A 274 -3.27 25.64 -17.92
CA ALA A 274 -1.98 24.98 -17.84
C ALA A 274 -2.12 23.47 -18.10
N ALA A 275 -3.10 22.81 -17.49
CA ALA A 275 -3.36 21.38 -17.69
C ALA A 275 -3.66 21.06 -19.16
N ALA A 276 -4.49 21.88 -19.81
CA ALA A 276 -4.78 21.74 -21.24
C ALA A 276 -3.54 21.93 -22.12
N GLN A 277 -2.67 22.89 -21.81
CA GLN A 277 -1.40 23.10 -22.52
C GLN A 277 -0.42 21.92 -22.37
N MET A 278 -0.52 21.19 -21.25
CA MET A 278 0.26 19.98 -20.97
C MET A 278 -0.33 18.72 -21.60
N GLY A 279 -1.45 18.82 -22.33
CA GLY A 279 -2.08 17.68 -23.01
C GLY A 279 -2.80 16.72 -22.08
N MET A 280 -3.14 17.14 -20.85
CA MET A 280 -3.99 16.37 -19.95
C MET A 280 -5.39 16.23 -20.58
N ASP A 281 -6.08 15.11 -20.36
CA ASP A 281 -7.47 14.99 -20.81
C ASP A 281 -8.42 15.85 -19.99
N SER A 282 -9.66 16.03 -20.44
CA SER A 282 -10.61 16.94 -19.79
C SER A 282 -10.95 16.56 -18.34
N GLN A 283 -10.89 15.27 -17.99
CA GLN A 283 -11.14 14.82 -16.63
C GLN A 283 -9.94 15.15 -15.75
N ASP A 284 -8.74 14.80 -16.20
CA ASP A 284 -7.48 15.11 -15.50
C ASP A 284 -7.28 16.61 -15.32
N GLN A 285 -7.62 17.42 -16.33
CA GLN A 285 -7.61 18.90 -16.23
C GLN A 285 -8.50 19.40 -15.10
N ALA A 286 -9.68 18.79 -14.93
CA ALA A 286 -10.64 19.22 -13.93
C ALA A 286 -10.20 18.80 -12.52
N GLU A 287 -9.68 17.58 -12.36
CA GLU A 287 -9.12 17.09 -11.09
C GLU A 287 -7.93 17.94 -10.64
N ALA A 288 -7.02 18.28 -11.56
CA ALA A 288 -5.85 19.12 -11.28
C ALA A 288 -6.26 20.55 -10.87
N ALA A 289 -7.27 21.13 -11.53
CA ALA A 289 -7.80 22.45 -11.17
C ALA A 289 -8.47 22.45 -9.78
N VAL A 290 -9.23 21.42 -9.44
CA VAL A 290 -9.83 21.25 -8.11
C VAL A 290 -8.75 21.16 -7.04
N ALA A 291 -7.71 20.35 -7.25
CA ALA A 291 -6.59 20.20 -6.33
C ALA A 291 -5.84 21.53 -6.10
N ALA A 292 -5.57 22.28 -7.18
CA ALA A 292 -4.92 23.58 -7.12
C ALA A 292 -5.72 24.61 -6.30
N VAL A 293 -7.04 24.71 -6.54
CA VAL A 293 -7.93 25.62 -5.80
C VAL A 293 -7.99 25.23 -4.32
N ALA A 294 -8.08 23.94 -4.02
CA ALA A 294 -8.09 23.41 -2.66
C ALA A 294 -6.82 23.82 -1.89
N GLN A 295 -5.64 23.72 -2.52
CA GLN A 295 -4.38 24.15 -1.91
C GLN A 295 -4.34 25.65 -1.61
N VAL A 296 -4.80 26.50 -2.54
CA VAL A 296 -4.84 27.96 -2.34
C VAL A 296 -5.79 28.34 -1.20
N ALA A 297 -6.98 27.72 -1.15
CA ALA A 297 -7.93 27.92 -0.06
C ALA A 297 -7.34 27.52 1.30
N GLY A 298 -6.65 26.37 1.38
CA GLY A 298 -5.99 25.91 2.60
C GLY A 298 -4.90 26.87 3.09
N ARG A 299 -4.04 27.36 2.18
CA ARG A 299 -3.01 28.36 2.51
C ARG A 299 -3.62 29.67 2.98
N ALA A 300 -4.69 30.13 2.34
CA ALA A 300 -5.40 31.35 2.74
C ALA A 300 -6.02 31.22 4.15
N ALA A 301 -6.69 30.10 4.43
CA ALA A 301 -7.30 29.82 5.73
C ALA A 301 -6.26 29.70 6.85
N SER A 302 -5.15 29.00 6.58
CA SER A 302 -4.02 28.87 7.51
C SER A 302 -3.38 30.22 7.82
N LYS A 303 -3.11 31.05 6.79
CA LYS A 303 -2.57 32.41 6.98
C LYS A 303 -3.52 33.32 7.76
N ALA A 304 -4.83 33.09 7.66
CA ALA A 304 -5.83 33.80 8.44
C ALA A 304 -5.93 33.31 9.89
N GLY A 305 -5.14 32.31 10.30
CA GLY A 305 -5.14 31.78 11.67
C GLY A 305 -6.40 31.01 12.02
N LYS A 306 -7.13 30.50 11.02
CA LYS A 306 -8.37 29.74 11.25
C LYS A 306 -8.07 28.41 11.95
N PRO A 307 -8.94 27.92 12.85
CA PRO A 307 -8.79 26.59 13.42
C PRO A 307 -8.85 25.54 12.31
N GLU A 308 -8.15 24.42 12.49
CA GLU A 308 -7.99 23.36 11.47
C GLU A 308 -9.32 22.88 10.87
N GLN A 309 -10.34 22.69 11.68
CA GLN A 309 -11.67 22.27 11.21
C GLN A 309 -12.32 23.30 10.28
N GLU A 310 -12.06 24.59 10.48
CA GLU A 310 -12.52 25.67 9.61
C GLU A 310 -11.68 25.75 8.34
N GLN A 311 -10.36 25.54 8.43
CA GLN A 311 -9.49 25.41 7.26
C GLN A 311 -9.98 24.29 6.32
N LEU A 312 -10.26 23.11 6.88
CA LEU A 312 -10.78 21.97 6.11
C LEU A 312 -12.14 22.27 5.47
N ARG A 313 -13.02 23.01 6.16
CA ARG A 313 -14.31 23.44 5.58
C ARG A 313 -14.12 24.38 4.39
N GLU A 314 -13.17 25.30 4.47
CA GLU A 314 -12.86 26.22 3.37
C GLU A 314 -12.24 25.54 2.17
N VAL A 315 -11.27 24.65 2.41
CA VAL A 315 -10.68 23.80 1.36
C VAL A 315 -11.77 23.03 0.63
N ALA A 316 -12.65 22.39 1.39
CA ALA A 316 -13.67 21.52 0.81
C ALA A 316 -14.80 22.30 0.13
N ALA A 317 -15.16 23.48 0.63
CA ALA A 317 -16.10 24.39 -0.03
C ALA A 317 -15.54 24.90 -1.37
N ALA A 318 -14.26 25.30 -1.39
CA ALA A 318 -13.57 25.75 -2.59
C ALA A 318 -13.47 24.64 -3.64
N ALA A 319 -13.03 23.44 -3.23
CA ALA A 319 -12.95 22.28 -4.10
C ALA A 319 -14.31 21.90 -4.71
N SER A 320 -15.38 21.88 -3.89
CA SER A 320 -16.73 21.56 -4.35
C SER A 320 -17.27 22.60 -5.33
N ALA A 321 -17.04 23.88 -5.08
CA ALA A 321 -17.46 24.96 -5.97
C ALA A 321 -16.76 24.88 -7.34
N THR A 322 -15.46 24.58 -7.34
CA THR A 322 -14.68 24.40 -8.58
C THR A 322 -15.09 23.16 -9.35
N ALA A 323 -15.30 22.03 -8.68
CA ALA A 323 -15.76 20.81 -9.35
C ALA A 323 -17.13 21.02 -10.02
N ALA A 324 -18.06 21.69 -9.34
CA ALA A 324 -19.35 22.06 -9.91
C ALA A 324 -19.20 23.00 -11.12
N ALA A 325 -18.30 23.99 -11.05
CA ALA A 325 -18.05 24.92 -12.15
C ALA A 325 -17.45 24.23 -13.40
N LEU A 326 -16.73 23.13 -13.21
CA LEU A 326 -16.10 22.36 -14.29
C LEU A 326 -17.01 21.25 -14.85
N GLY A 327 -18.25 21.16 -14.38
CA GLY A 327 -19.19 20.13 -14.82
C GLY A 327 -18.79 18.71 -14.42
N LEU A 328 -17.93 18.56 -13.40
CA LEU A 328 -17.70 17.27 -12.77
C LEU A 328 -19.01 16.88 -12.07
N ASP A 329 -19.65 15.82 -12.57
CA ASP A 329 -20.98 15.41 -12.14
C ASP A 329 -20.90 14.78 -10.73
N ILE A 330 -20.95 15.62 -9.70
CA ILE A 330 -21.09 15.20 -8.30
C ILE A 330 -22.59 15.07 -7.99
N ALA A 331 -23.32 14.22 -8.73
CA ALA A 331 -24.77 14.16 -8.62
C ALA A 331 -25.23 13.71 -7.21
N PRO A 332 -26.20 14.42 -6.58
CA PRO A 332 -26.78 14.04 -5.31
C PRO A 332 -27.92 13.02 -5.48
N GLU A 333 -27.86 11.87 -4.79
CA GLU A 333 -29.03 10.99 -4.67
C GLU A 333 -30.13 11.62 -3.78
N ASN A 334 -31.30 11.78 -4.41
CA ASN A 334 -32.52 12.40 -3.88
C ASN A 334 -33.09 11.69 -2.64
N THR A 335 -33.16 12.39 -1.51
CA THR A 335 -34.16 12.18 -0.43
C THR A 335 -34.14 13.39 0.51
N GLY A 336 -35.29 14.04 0.72
CA GLY A 336 -35.40 15.27 1.51
C GLY A 336 -35.12 15.06 3.01
N SER A 337 -34.12 15.76 3.54
CA SER A 337 -33.94 16.16 4.94
C SER A 337 -32.75 17.13 5.04
N VAL A 338 -32.79 18.01 6.05
CA VAL A 338 -31.82 19.06 6.49
C VAL A 338 -30.37 18.88 6.01
N PRO A 339 -29.63 19.97 5.64
CA PRO A 339 -28.64 19.98 4.55
C PRO A 339 -27.58 18.87 4.57
N LYS A 340 -27.65 18.00 3.55
CA LYS A 340 -26.70 16.93 3.22
C LYS A 340 -25.31 17.41 2.77
N THR A 341 -25.06 18.71 2.63
CA THR A 341 -23.78 19.25 2.16
C THR A 341 -22.62 18.94 3.11
N ASN A 342 -22.84 18.87 4.43
CA ASN A 342 -21.81 18.42 5.38
C ASN A 342 -21.55 16.89 5.30
N LYS A 343 -22.50 16.11 4.77
CA LYS A 343 -22.38 14.66 4.56
C LYS A 343 -21.78 14.33 3.20
N ALA A 344 -22.07 15.11 2.16
CA ALA A 344 -21.50 14.96 0.82
C ALA A 344 -20.08 15.52 0.72
N ILE A 345 -19.76 16.60 1.46
CA ILE A 345 -18.39 17.11 1.56
C ILE A 345 -17.54 16.22 2.47
N LYS A 346 -18.11 15.73 3.59
CA LYS A 346 -17.46 14.63 4.32
C LYS A 346 -17.36 13.41 3.45
N ALA A 347 -18.39 12.98 2.73
CA ALA A 347 -18.34 11.80 1.85
C ALA A 347 -17.44 11.99 0.64
N ALA A 348 -17.19 13.20 0.14
CA ALA A 348 -16.27 13.46 -0.98
C ALA A 348 -14.82 13.54 -0.48
N ALA A 349 -14.58 14.24 0.63
CA ALA A 349 -13.29 14.21 1.34
C ALA A 349 -13.00 12.83 1.97
N PHE A 350 -14.04 12.03 2.20
CA PHE A 350 -13.95 10.66 2.73
C PHE A 350 -13.89 9.63 1.60
N ALA A 351 -14.56 9.83 0.45
CA ALA A 351 -14.51 8.92 -0.69
C ALA A 351 -13.18 8.99 -1.44
N THR A 352 -12.51 10.16 -1.46
CA THR A 352 -11.09 10.23 -1.87
C THR A 352 -10.15 9.59 -0.84
N SER A 353 -10.64 9.31 0.37
CA SER A 353 -9.90 8.74 1.48
C SER A 353 -10.16 7.24 1.69
N LEU A 354 -11.11 6.66 0.96
CA LEU A 354 -11.48 5.25 1.02
C LEU A 354 -10.75 4.47 -0.07
N PRO A 355 -10.07 3.37 0.28
CA PRO A 355 -9.61 2.42 -0.72
C PRO A 355 -10.79 1.93 -1.57
N LYS A 356 -10.58 1.80 -2.88
CA LYS A 356 -11.61 1.29 -3.82
C LYS A 356 -12.18 -0.07 -3.42
N CYS A 357 -11.41 -0.84 -2.66
CA CYS A 357 -11.72 -2.19 -2.19
C CYS A 357 -12.13 -2.25 -0.71
N ALA A 358 -12.35 -1.11 -0.05
CA ALA A 358 -12.69 -1.08 1.36
C ALA A 358 -14.17 -1.43 1.61
N LEU A 359 -14.40 -2.17 2.70
CA LEU A 359 -15.68 -2.50 3.29
C LEU A 359 -16.00 -1.49 4.39
N MET A 360 -17.17 -0.87 4.31
CA MET A 360 -17.69 -0.01 5.37
C MET A 360 -18.52 -0.82 6.37
N GLY A 361 -18.41 -0.48 7.66
CA GLY A 361 -19.19 -1.12 8.72
C GLY A 361 -18.59 -2.40 9.29
N VAL A 362 -17.51 -2.90 8.67
CA VAL A 362 -16.82 -4.12 9.03
C VAL A 362 -15.56 -3.76 9.82
N VAL A 363 -15.23 -4.55 10.84
CA VAL A 363 -13.92 -4.55 11.50
C VAL A 363 -13.33 -5.95 11.38
N PHE A 364 -12.09 -6.01 10.94
CA PHE A 364 -11.26 -7.19 11.07
C PHE A 364 -10.61 -7.18 12.44
N THR A 365 -10.74 -8.30 13.16
CA THR A 365 -10.10 -8.52 14.46
C THR A 365 -9.15 -9.69 14.36
N ASP A 366 -7.96 -9.56 14.92
CA ASP A 366 -6.95 -10.61 15.02
C ASP A 366 -6.54 -10.73 16.49
N LYS A 367 -6.59 -11.95 17.04
CA LYS A 367 -6.24 -12.21 18.43
C LYS A 367 -4.77 -11.89 18.72
N ASP A 368 -3.91 -11.99 17.71
CA ASP A 368 -2.49 -11.71 17.81
C ASP A 368 -2.18 -10.20 17.70
N HIS A 369 -3.15 -9.39 17.24
CA HIS A 369 -3.00 -7.96 16.96
C HIS A 369 -4.23 -7.16 17.43
N SER A 370 -4.59 -7.29 18.72
CA SER A 370 -5.75 -6.59 19.29
C SER A 370 -5.54 -5.10 19.52
N ASP A 371 -4.28 -4.67 19.60
CA ASP A 371 -3.91 -3.28 19.87
C ASP A 371 -3.74 -2.47 18.57
N VAL A 372 -3.90 -1.16 18.67
CA VAL A 372 -3.67 -0.23 17.54
C VAL A 372 -2.19 -0.27 17.15
N ASN A 373 -1.89 -0.93 16.02
CA ASN A 373 -0.53 -1.16 15.53
C ASN A 373 -0.24 -0.49 14.18
N GLY A 374 -1.26 0.08 13.52
CA GLY A 374 -1.15 0.88 12.30
C GLY A 374 -1.11 2.39 12.52
N GLY A 375 -1.06 2.83 13.79
CA GLY A 375 -1.05 4.23 14.18
C GLY A 375 -2.42 4.90 14.09
N PHE A 376 -2.43 6.22 13.93
CA PHE A 376 -3.66 7.00 13.77
C PHE A 376 -3.67 7.85 12.48
N PRO A 377 -3.65 7.21 11.29
CA PRO A 377 -3.61 7.91 10.02
C PRO A 377 -4.85 8.81 9.82
N LEU A 378 -4.69 9.85 9.00
CA LEU A 378 -5.77 10.79 8.71
C LEU A 378 -6.86 10.17 7.85
N THR A 379 -6.50 9.15 7.06
CA THR A 379 -7.38 8.48 6.07
C THR A 379 -7.32 6.95 6.13
N ALA A 380 -8.36 6.30 5.58
CA ALA A 380 -8.36 4.85 5.42
C ALA A 380 -7.37 4.38 4.34
N ASN A 381 -7.12 5.20 3.30
CA ASN A 381 -6.07 4.98 2.31
C ASN A 381 -4.70 4.93 2.96
N GLU A 382 -4.37 5.87 3.84
CA GLU A 382 -3.13 5.82 4.61
C GLU A 382 -3.06 4.57 5.51
N CYS A 383 -4.16 4.17 6.14
CA CYS A 383 -4.20 2.93 6.91
C CYS A 383 -3.95 1.69 6.02
N GLN A 384 -4.52 1.65 4.81
CA GLN A 384 -4.22 0.62 3.81
C GLN A 384 -2.75 0.65 3.38
N THR A 385 -2.19 1.84 3.11
CA THR A 385 -0.77 2.00 2.77
C THR A 385 0.12 1.52 3.92
N ASN A 386 -0.26 1.79 5.17
CA ASN A 386 0.45 1.26 6.34
C ASN A 386 0.39 -0.28 6.35
N CYS A 387 -0.78 -0.87 6.03
CA CYS A 387 -0.89 -2.32 5.89
C CYS A 387 0.00 -2.87 4.77
N HIS A 388 -0.03 -2.26 3.58
CA HIS A 388 0.80 -2.65 2.44
C HIS A 388 2.30 -2.72 2.77
N ASN A 389 2.77 -1.81 3.61
CA ASN A 389 4.17 -1.68 3.99
C ASN A 389 4.55 -2.56 5.19
N VAL A 390 3.60 -3.28 5.78
CA VAL A 390 3.86 -4.15 6.92
C VAL A 390 3.77 -5.60 6.45
N TRP A 391 4.91 -6.30 6.49
CA TRP A 391 5.09 -7.63 5.91
C TRP A 391 4.09 -8.71 6.38
N TYR A 392 3.49 -8.53 7.56
CA TYR A 392 2.49 -9.47 8.10
C TYR A 392 1.04 -9.03 7.84
N CYS A 393 0.81 -7.81 7.37
CA CYS A 393 -0.53 -7.26 7.25
C CYS A 393 -1.19 -7.71 5.95
N GLU A 394 -2.28 -8.46 6.08
CA GLU A 394 -3.10 -8.90 4.95
C GLU A 394 -4.40 -8.08 4.86
N ALA A 395 -4.86 -7.54 5.98
CA ALA A 395 -6.05 -6.72 6.06
C ALA A 395 -5.88 -5.59 7.08
N PHE A 396 -6.57 -4.47 6.87
CA PHE A 396 -6.59 -3.36 7.80
C PHE A 396 -8.01 -3.07 8.28
N SER A 397 -8.11 -2.48 9.47
CA SER A 397 -9.32 -1.81 9.94
C SER A 397 -8.99 -0.40 10.37
N TYR A 398 -9.85 0.54 10.03
CA TYR A 398 -9.68 1.96 10.28
C TYR A 398 -10.94 2.53 10.89
N ASP A 399 -10.85 3.04 12.11
CA ASP A 399 -11.94 3.75 12.75
C ASP A 399 -11.89 5.23 12.35
N VAL A 400 -12.93 5.67 11.65
CA VAL A 400 -13.04 7.02 11.08
C VAL A 400 -13.04 8.11 12.14
N ARG A 401 -13.57 7.79 13.33
CA ARG A 401 -13.79 8.71 14.45
C ARG A 401 -12.55 8.85 15.31
N THR A 402 -11.96 7.73 15.72
CA THR A 402 -10.77 7.71 16.57
C THR A 402 -9.48 7.83 15.77
N LYS A 403 -9.56 7.65 14.45
CA LYS A 403 -8.42 7.56 13.52
C LYS A 403 -7.55 6.33 13.74
N ALA A 404 -7.91 5.44 14.66
CA ALA A 404 -7.14 4.24 14.95
C ALA A 404 -7.09 3.31 13.74
N CYS A 405 -5.89 2.83 13.43
CA CYS A 405 -5.61 1.89 12.36
C CYS A 405 -5.07 0.59 12.95
N TRP A 406 -5.75 -0.52 12.66
CA TRP A 406 -5.33 -1.88 13.00
C TRP A 406 -4.85 -2.57 11.73
N LEU A 407 -3.64 -3.10 11.79
CA LEU A 407 -2.99 -3.90 10.75
C LEU A 407 -3.05 -5.35 11.19
N LEU A 408 -3.69 -6.20 10.41
CA LEU A 408 -4.05 -7.53 10.85
C LEU A 408 -3.53 -8.58 9.88
N GLY A 409 -3.14 -9.73 10.43
CA GLY A 409 -2.58 -10.82 9.64
C GLY A 409 -3.63 -11.74 9.02
N SER A 410 -3.14 -12.87 8.50
CA SER A 410 -3.95 -13.96 7.93
C SER A 410 -4.93 -14.62 8.89
N ASN A 411 -4.86 -14.31 10.18
CA ASN A 411 -5.78 -14.79 11.20
C ASN A 411 -6.92 -13.82 11.50
N SER A 412 -7.02 -12.73 10.74
CA SER A 412 -8.05 -11.73 10.92
C SER A 412 -9.44 -12.25 10.55
N VAL A 413 -10.40 -11.99 11.43
CA VAL A 413 -11.81 -12.38 11.28
C VAL A 413 -12.65 -11.13 11.11
N ALA A 414 -13.52 -11.12 10.10
CA ALA A 414 -14.46 -10.04 9.84
C ALA A 414 -15.63 -10.08 10.83
N THR A 415 -15.90 -8.96 11.49
CA THR A 415 -17.04 -8.79 12.40
C THR A 415 -17.74 -7.46 12.13
N ASP A 416 -19.02 -7.36 12.50
CA ASP A 416 -19.79 -6.12 12.38
C ASP A 416 -19.34 -5.11 13.45
N ALA A 417 -18.85 -3.95 13.02
CA ALA A 417 -18.25 -2.92 13.90
C ALA A 417 -19.11 -1.67 14.07
N GLY A 418 -20.14 -1.52 13.24
CA GLY A 418 -20.89 -0.28 13.09
C GLY A 418 -20.29 0.66 12.05
N ARG A 419 -21.06 1.67 11.65
CA ARG A 419 -20.85 2.45 10.41
C ARG A 419 -19.58 3.32 10.35
N ASP A 420 -18.84 3.42 11.46
CA ASP A 420 -17.67 4.29 11.56
C ASP A 420 -16.34 3.53 11.37
N THR A 421 -16.39 2.28 10.89
CA THR A 421 -15.20 1.50 10.56
C THR A 421 -15.10 1.26 9.05
N VAL A 422 -13.88 1.37 8.55
CA VAL A 422 -13.50 1.07 7.18
C VAL A 422 -12.43 0.00 7.23
N SER A 423 -12.66 -1.13 6.61
CA SER A 423 -11.69 -2.23 6.57
C SER A 423 -11.43 -2.67 5.15
N GLY A 424 -10.27 -3.24 4.86
CA GLY A 424 -9.99 -3.74 3.51
C GLY A 424 -8.70 -4.55 3.44
N PRO A 425 -8.33 -5.08 2.26
CA PRO A 425 -7.05 -5.74 2.07
C PRO A 425 -5.90 -4.74 2.20
N GLY A 426 -4.70 -5.24 2.47
CA GLY A 426 -3.48 -4.45 2.35
C GLY A 426 -3.26 -3.89 0.93
N ARG A 427 -3.78 -4.55 -0.12
CA ARG A 427 -3.78 -4.06 -1.50
C ARG A 427 -5.13 -4.23 -2.17
N CYS A 428 -5.63 -3.20 -2.83
CA CYS A 428 -6.78 -3.38 -3.70
C CYS A 428 -6.45 -4.31 -4.88
N GLY A 429 -7.31 -5.30 -5.11
CA GLY A 429 -7.08 -6.38 -6.08
C GLY A 429 -6.56 -7.68 -5.43
N GLU A 430 -5.99 -7.62 -4.23
CA GLU A 430 -5.77 -8.83 -3.43
C GLU A 430 -7.11 -9.30 -2.88
N ARG A 431 -7.47 -10.56 -3.17
CA ARG A 431 -8.63 -11.17 -2.53
C ARG A 431 -8.22 -11.46 -1.09
N MET A 432 -8.75 -10.68 -0.16
CA MET A 432 -8.62 -11.00 1.27
C MET A 432 -9.02 -12.47 1.44
N VAL A 433 -8.10 -13.29 1.96
CA VAL A 433 -8.47 -14.61 2.47
C VAL A 433 -9.16 -14.34 3.80
N LEU A 434 -10.37 -13.78 3.73
CA LEU A 434 -11.18 -13.58 4.91
C LEU A 434 -11.47 -14.96 5.46
N LYS A 435 -10.85 -15.27 6.60
CA LYS A 435 -11.36 -16.30 7.49
C LYS A 435 -12.62 -15.73 8.11
N PHE A 436 -13.70 -15.74 7.32
CA PHE A 436 -14.98 -16.00 7.93
C PHE A 436 -14.86 -17.43 8.46
N ASP A 437 -14.50 -17.60 9.73
CA ASP A 437 -14.29 -18.93 10.32
C ASP A 437 -15.50 -19.84 10.07
N ASP A 438 -16.69 -19.26 9.95
CA ASP A 438 -17.91 -19.95 9.58
C ASP A 438 -18.03 -20.20 8.05
N GLN A 439 -17.68 -19.26 7.17
CA GLN A 439 -17.81 -19.48 5.71
C GLN A 439 -16.70 -20.36 5.12
N ASN A 440 -15.46 -20.29 5.60
CA ASN A 440 -14.39 -21.17 5.09
C ASN A 440 -14.59 -22.62 5.53
N ALA A 441 -15.04 -22.85 6.77
CA ALA A 441 -15.48 -24.17 7.21
C ALA A 441 -16.67 -24.67 6.39
N LYS A 442 -17.65 -23.80 6.09
CA LYS A 442 -18.77 -24.12 5.20
C LYS A 442 -18.31 -24.44 3.78
N MET A 443 -17.44 -23.66 3.16
CA MET A 443 -16.94 -23.89 1.79
C MET A 443 -16.12 -25.18 1.70
N LYS A 444 -15.29 -25.48 2.70
CA LYS A 444 -14.57 -26.75 2.79
C LYS A 444 -15.54 -27.93 2.93
N THR A 445 -16.57 -27.79 3.77
CA THR A 445 -17.62 -28.80 3.95
C THR A 445 -18.43 -29.00 2.67
N LEU A 446 -18.86 -27.92 2.03
CA LEU A 446 -19.57 -27.90 0.75
C LEU A 446 -18.78 -28.63 -0.33
N TRP A 447 -17.49 -28.34 -0.46
CA TRP A 447 -16.63 -29.01 -1.43
C TRP A 447 -16.47 -30.52 -1.14
N VAL A 448 -16.23 -30.90 0.11
CA VAL A 448 -16.11 -32.32 0.51
C VAL A 448 -17.40 -33.07 0.18
N VAL A 449 -18.54 -32.48 0.51
CA VAL A 449 -19.87 -33.07 0.32
C VAL A 449 -20.24 -33.15 -1.17
N ALA A 450 -20.00 -32.09 -1.94
CA ALA A 450 -20.18 -32.08 -3.40
C ALA A 450 -19.33 -33.17 -4.08
N LYS A 451 -18.07 -33.31 -3.67
CA LYS A 451 -17.15 -34.32 -4.18
C LYS A 451 -17.59 -35.75 -3.83
N GLN A 452 -18.04 -35.98 -2.60
CA GLN A 452 -18.53 -37.28 -2.18
C GLN A 452 -19.80 -37.68 -2.94
N ALA A 453 -20.73 -36.74 -3.12
CA ALA A 453 -21.96 -36.95 -3.88
C ALA A 453 -21.69 -37.25 -5.36
N SER A 454 -20.81 -36.47 -6.00
CA SER A 454 -20.36 -36.71 -7.37
C SER A 454 -19.72 -38.09 -7.53
N ARG A 455 -18.83 -38.48 -6.61
CA ARG A 455 -18.22 -39.84 -6.60
C ARG A 455 -19.24 -40.95 -6.42
N ALA A 456 -20.22 -40.78 -5.53
CA ALA A 456 -21.29 -41.76 -5.31
C ALA A 456 -22.11 -41.98 -6.58
N ALA A 457 -22.53 -40.89 -7.25
CA ALA A 457 -23.21 -40.95 -8.53
C ALA A 457 -22.35 -41.62 -9.61
N SER A 458 -21.06 -41.29 -9.66
CA SER A 458 -20.09 -41.88 -10.61
C SER A 458 -19.91 -43.39 -10.41
N LYS A 459 -19.86 -43.86 -9.15
CA LYS A 459 -19.78 -45.28 -8.77
C LYS A 459 -21.07 -46.04 -9.08
N ALA A 460 -22.21 -45.36 -8.99
CA ALA A 460 -23.52 -45.90 -9.38
C ALA A 460 -23.73 -45.94 -10.91
N GLY A 461 -22.68 -45.71 -11.71
CA GLY A 461 -22.75 -45.72 -13.17
C GLY A 461 -23.57 -44.57 -13.76
N LYS A 462 -23.84 -43.51 -12.99
CA LYS A 462 -24.64 -42.38 -13.44
C LYS A 462 -23.82 -41.45 -14.34
N GLY A 463 -24.47 -40.87 -15.34
CA GLY A 463 -23.88 -39.92 -16.29
C GLY A 463 -23.45 -38.59 -15.65
N LEU A 464 -22.87 -37.71 -16.46
CA LEU A 464 -22.30 -36.42 -16.01
C LEU A 464 -23.34 -35.52 -15.33
N ALA A 465 -24.50 -35.32 -15.97
CA ALA A 465 -25.63 -34.56 -15.42
C ALA A 465 -26.05 -35.02 -14.02
N ALA A 466 -26.02 -36.32 -13.76
CA ALA A 466 -26.38 -36.87 -12.45
C ALA A 466 -25.27 -36.68 -11.41
N GLN A 467 -23.99 -36.72 -11.80
CA GLN A 467 -22.87 -36.40 -10.92
C GLN A 467 -22.88 -34.92 -10.52
N PHE A 468 -23.23 -34.04 -11.46
CA PHE A 468 -23.36 -32.62 -11.22
C PHE A 468 -24.57 -32.29 -10.35
N ALA A 469 -25.74 -32.85 -10.67
CA ALA A 469 -26.95 -32.67 -9.85
C ALA A 469 -26.72 -33.16 -8.41
N ALA A 470 -26.06 -34.30 -8.23
CA ALA A 470 -25.70 -34.81 -6.91
C ALA A 470 -24.77 -33.84 -6.16
N ALA A 471 -23.80 -33.22 -6.84
CA ALA A 471 -22.92 -32.22 -6.23
C ALA A 471 -23.70 -30.96 -5.81
N GLU A 472 -24.57 -30.43 -6.67
CA GLU A 472 -25.43 -29.27 -6.35
C GLU A 472 -26.40 -29.54 -5.20
N ASP A 473 -27.10 -30.67 -5.23
CA ASP A 473 -28.08 -31.02 -4.21
C ASP A 473 -27.41 -31.19 -2.85
N ALA A 474 -26.22 -31.78 -2.83
CA ALA A 474 -25.44 -31.92 -1.62
C ALA A 474 -24.95 -30.56 -1.08
N MET A 475 -24.69 -29.57 -1.94
CA MET A 475 -24.40 -28.20 -1.52
C MET A 475 -25.64 -27.48 -0.96
N LYS A 476 -26.81 -27.66 -1.59
CA LYS A 476 -28.08 -27.08 -1.09
C LYS A 476 -28.46 -27.61 0.30
N MET A 477 -28.17 -28.89 0.58
CA MET A 477 -28.47 -29.51 1.89
C MET A 477 -27.70 -28.87 3.06
N ILE A 478 -26.57 -28.20 2.80
CA ILE A 478 -25.78 -27.52 3.83
C ILE A 478 -26.37 -26.12 4.16
N GLY A 479 -27.46 -25.71 3.49
CA GLY A 479 -28.22 -24.51 3.82
C GLY A 479 -27.58 -23.21 3.36
N THR A 480 -26.76 -23.26 2.29
CA THR A 480 -26.16 -22.07 1.70
C THR A 480 -26.86 -21.69 0.41
N ASP A 481 -27.52 -20.53 0.41
CA ASP A 481 -27.94 -19.85 -0.82
C ASP A 481 -26.70 -19.26 -1.51
N LEU A 482 -25.88 -20.14 -2.11
CA LEU A 482 -24.79 -19.69 -2.97
C LEU A 482 -25.38 -19.04 -4.23
N PRO A 483 -24.80 -17.91 -4.70
CA PRO A 483 -25.06 -17.43 -6.05
C PRO A 483 -24.93 -18.56 -7.06
N ARG A 484 -25.79 -18.56 -8.08
CA ARG A 484 -25.85 -19.61 -9.10
C ARG A 484 -24.47 -19.92 -9.69
N ASP A 485 -23.67 -18.89 -9.93
CA ASP A 485 -22.36 -19.03 -10.57
C ASP A 485 -21.32 -19.71 -9.66
N ASP A 486 -21.35 -19.40 -8.36
CA ASP A 486 -20.48 -20.06 -7.36
C ASP A 486 -20.84 -21.54 -7.18
N ALA A 487 -22.14 -21.85 -7.16
CA ALA A 487 -22.62 -23.23 -7.08
C ALA A 487 -22.19 -24.03 -8.33
N VAL A 488 -22.32 -23.44 -9.52
CA VAL A 488 -21.91 -24.08 -10.77
C VAL A 488 -20.39 -24.27 -10.83
N GLN A 489 -19.61 -23.30 -10.37
CA GLN A 489 -18.15 -23.41 -10.29
C GLN A 489 -17.71 -24.56 -9.37
N MET A 490 -18.26 -24.62 -8.15
CA MET A 490 -17.91 -25.66 -7.17
C MET A 490 -18.31 -27.07 -7.63
N ALA A 491 -19.49 -27.20 -8.23
CA ALA A 491 -19.95 -28.47 -8.79
C ALA A 491 -19.07 -28.90 -10.00
N SER A 492 -18.65 -27.96 -10.84
CA SER A 492 -17.78 -28.22 -12.00
C SER A 492 -16.41 -28.75 -11.54
N ILE A 493 -15.80 -28.13 -10.52
CA ILE A 493 -14.54 -28.58 -9.93
C ILE A 493 -14.69 -29.98 -9.30
N ALA A 494 -15.79 -30.23 -8.58
CA ALA A 494 -16.04 -31.54 -7.98
C ALA A 494 -16.15 -32.66 -9.03
N VAL A 495 -16.81 -32.37 -10.16
CA VAL A 495 -16.90 -33.28 -11.32
C VAL A 495 -15.54 -33.48 -11.99
N ALA A 496 -14.76 -32.41 -12.19
CA ALA A 496 -13.41 -32.47 -12.74
C ALA A 496 -12.49 -33.37 -11.90
N GLU A 497 -12.54 -33.25 -10.58
CA GLU A 497 -11.77 -34.13 -9.68
C GLU A 497 -12.20 -35.59 -9.75
N CYS A 498 -13.50 -35.86 -9.92
CA CYS A 498 -13.98 -37.22 -10.08
C CYS A 498 -13.48 -37.83 -11.39
N ALA A 499 -13.47 -37.05 -12.47
CA ALA A 499 -12.95 -37.48 -13.77
C ALA A 499 -11.44 -37.75 -13.72
N ALA A 500 -10.67 -36.82 -13.14
CA ALA A 500 -9.22 -36.99 -12.96
C ALA A 500 -8.89 -38.22 -12.10
N PHE A 501 -9.70 -38.52 -11.09
CA PHE A 501 -9.54 -39.72 -10.26
C PHE A 501 -9.81 -41.02 -11.03
N LYS A 502 -10.82 -41.04 -11.92
CA LYS A 502 -11.05 -42.21 -12.79
C LYS A 502 -9.88 -42.47 -13.74
N GLN A 503 -9.27 -41.41 -14.28
CA GLN A 503 -8.08 -41.55 -15.13
C GLN A 503 -6.84 -42.02 -14.36
N GLU A 504 -6.71 -41.61 -13.10
CA GLU A 504 -5.68 -42.13 -12.20
C GLU A 504 -5.87 -43.63 -11.92
N GLU A 505 -7.09 -44.08 -11.63
CA GLU A 505 -7.40 -45.52 -11.46
C GLU A 505 -7.11 -46.33 -12.73
N ALA A 506 -7.23 -45.70 -13.90
CA ALA A 506 -6.86 -46.30 -15.19
C ALA A 506 -5.35 -46.25 -15.48
N GLY A 507 -4.53 -45.65 -14.61
CA GLY A 507 -3.08 -45.57 -14.76
C GLY A 507 -2.61 -44.56 -15.81
N LEU A 508 -3.43 -43.57 -16.17
CA LEU A 508 -3.05 -42.54 -17.13
C LEU A 508 -2.10 -41.49 -16.54
N ALA A 509 -1.35 -40.82 -17.41
CA ALA A 509 -0.42 -39.78 -17.02
C ALA A 509 -1.14 -38.59 -16.36
N VAL A 510 -0.44 -37.83 -15.52
CA VAL A 510 -1.00 -36.66 -14.81
C VAL A 510 -1.62 -35.65 -15.78
N GLN A 511 -1.03 -35.46 -16.95
CA GLN A 511 -1.58 -34.56 -17.97
C GLN A 511 -2.94 -35.06 -18.49
N ASP A 512 -3.09 -36.36 -18.77
CA ASP A 512 -4.36 -36.94 -19.21
C ASP A 512 -5.43 -36.83 -18.13
N GLN A 513 -5.04 -36.91 -16.85
CA GLN A 513 -5.94 -36.69 -15.72
C GLN A 513 -6.44 -35.24 -15.66
N ILE A 514 -5.53 -34.27 -15.83
CA ILE A 514 -5.85 -32.82 -15.86
C ILE A 514 -6.76 -32.52 -17.05
N ASP A 515 -6.43 -33.06 -18.22
CA ASP A 515 -7.16 -32.88 -19.46
C ASP A 515 -8.59 -33.41 -19.36
N ALA A 516 -8.76 -34.65 -18.90
CA ALA A 516 -10.07 -35.24 -18.68
C ALA A 516 -10.87 -34.47 -17.63
N GLY A 517 -10.23 -33.98 -16.56
CA GLY A 517 -10.89 -33.16 -15.56
C GLY A 517 -11.39 -31.82 -16.13
N SER A 518 -10.53 -31.10 -16.85
CA SER A 518 -10.87 -29.81 -17.46
C SER A 518 -12.00 -29.91 -18.47
N GLN A 519 -11.98 -30.93 -19.32
CA GLN A 519 -13.05 -31.19 -20.29
C GLN A 519 -14.38 -31.48 -19.59
N ARG A 520 -14.37 -32.30 -18.53
CA ARG A 520 -15.59 -32.62 -17.78
C ARG A 520 -16.18 -31.43 -17.04
N ALA A 521 -15.36 -30.50 -16.56
CA ALA A 521 -15.84 -29.23 -16.02
C ALA A 521 -16.52 -28.37 -17.09
N ALA A 522 -15.97 -28.29 -18.31
CA ALA A 522 -16.59 -27.56 -19.41
C ALA A 522 -17.96 -28.14 -19.80
N GLU A 523 -18.03 -29.47 -19.95
CA GLU A 523 -19.27 -30.19 -20.28
C GLU A 523 -20.34 -29.97 -19.20
N ALA A 524 -19.95 -30.06 -17.92
CA ALA A 524 -20.83 -29.83 -16.79
C ALA A 524 -21.38 -28.39 -16.75
N ALA A 525 -20.54 -27.39 -17.00
CA ALA A 525 -20.96 -26.00 -17.12
C ALA A 525 -21.93 -25.80 -18.30
N ALA A 526 -21.69 -26.47 -19.43
CA ALA A 526 -22.54 -26.40 -20.61
C ALA A 526 -23.95 -26.95 -20.34
N GLU A 527 -24.06 -28.06 -19.60
CA GLU A 527 -25.35 -28.64 -19.19
C GLU A 527 -26.20 -27.68 -18.34
N LYS A 528 -25.58 -26.69 -17.69
CA LYS A 528 -26.26 -25.66 -16.88
C LYS A 528 -26.59 -24.38 -17.65
N GLY A 529 -26.37 -24.38 -18.96
CA GLY A 529 -26.67 -23.25 -19.83
C GLY A 529 -25.70 -22.09 -19.67
N MET A 530 -24.49 -22.33 -19.17
CA MET A 530 -23.42 -21.33 -19.19
C MET A 530 -23.01 -21.02 -20.64
N THR A 531 -22.60 -19.78 -20.88
CA THR A 531 -22.03 -19.35 -22.16
C THR A 531 -20.73 -20.09 -22.46
N GLN A 532 -20.31 -20.11 -23.73
CA GLN A 532 -19.06 -20.76 -24.13
C GLN A 532 -17.84 -20.17 -23.39
N GLN A 533 -17.82 -18.86 -23.14
CA GLN A 533 -16.76 -18.20 -22.38
C GLN A 533 -16.71 -18.70 -20.93
N GLU A 534 -17.85 -18.79 -20.26
CA GLU A 534 -17.97 -19.31 -18.89
C GLU A 534 -17.61 -20.79 -18.79
N GLN A 535 -18.00 -21.61 -19.77
CA GLN A 535 -17.61 -23.03 -19.83
C GLN A 535 -16.09 -23.19 -19.85
N TRP A 536 -15.40 -22.40 -20.67
CA TRP A 536 -13.94 -22.44 -20.74
C TRP A 536 -13.30 -21.83 -19.48
N GLN A 537 -13.92 -20.85 -18.84
CA GLN A 537 -13.48 -20.37 -17.53
C GLN A 537 -13.44 -21.51 -16.50
N GLN A 538 -14.49 -22.34 -16.46
CA GLN A 538 -14.56 -23.50 -15.57
C GLN A 538 -13.53 -24.58 -15.92
N ALA A 539 -13.30 -24.80 -17.21
CA ALA A 539 -12.30 -25.75 -17.70
C ALA A 539 -10.88 -25.34 -17.29
N VAL A 540 -10.50 -24.08 -17.52
CA VAL A 540 -9.17 -23.54 -17.22
C VAL A 540 -8.94 -23.51 -15.71
N THR A 541 -9.93 -23.08 -14.93
CA THR A 541 -9.86 -23.08 -13.45
C THR A 541 -9.70 -24.49 -12.89
N SER A 542 -10.44 -25.46 -13.44
CA SER A 542 -10.33 -26.87 -13.04
C SER A 542 -8.98 -27.46 -13.39
N ALA A 543 -8.41 -27.14 -14.56
CA ALA A 543 -7.09 -27.58 -14.98
C ALA A 543 -6.00 -27.07 -14.02
N ALA A 544 -6.05 -25.78 -13.69
CA ALA A 544 -5.13 -25.13 -12.75
C ALA A 544 -5.22 -25.75 -11.35
N SER A 545 -6.44 -25.98 -10.84
CA SER A 545 -6.65 -26.61 -9.54
C SER A 545 -6.17 -28.07 -9.50
N LEU A 546 -6.38 -28.84 -10.58
CA LEU A 546 -5.90 -30.22 -10.68
C LEU A 546 -4.38 -30.29 -10.76
N ALA A 547 -3.75 -29.37 -11.48
CA ALA A 547 -2.29 -29.26 -11.55
C ALA A 547 -1.68 -29.05 -10.16
N LEU A 548 -2.20 -28.09 -9.38
CA LEU A 548 -1.72 -27.87 -7.99
C LEU A 548 -1.85 -29.11 -7.10
N LYS A 549 -2.91 -29.90 -7.30
CA LYS A 549 -3.18 -31.08 -6.47
C LYS A 549 -2.36 -32.30 -6.87
N ARG A 550 -2.12 -32.48 -8.16
CA ARG A 550 -1.49 -33.67 -8.75
C ARG A 550 0.01 -33.52 -8.91
N VAL A 551 0.50 -32.31 -9.11
CA VAL A 551 1.94 -32.02 -9.05
C VAL A 551 2.35 -32.14 -7.59
N SER A 552 3.04 -33.23 -7.25
CA SER A 552 3.47 -33.54 -5.88
C SER A 552 4.13 -32.33 -5.22
N LEU A 553 3.41 -31.71 -4.28
CA LEU A 553 3.87 -30.54 -3.52
C LEU A 553 5.07 -30.83 -2.62
N LYS A 554 5.43 -32.11 -2.42
CA LYS A 554 6.50 -32.52 -1.51
C LYS A 554 7.90 -32.40 -2.11
N GLU A 555 8.04 -32.27 -3.43
CA GLU A 555 9.35 -32.36 -4.10
C GLU A 555 9.67 -31.21 -5.04
N LYS A 556 8.70 -30.34 -5.35
CA LYS A 556 8.89 -29.23 -6.30
C LYS A 556 8.89 -27.88 -5.61
N SER A 557 9.77 -27.00 -6.08
CA SER A 557 9.81 -25.58 -5.68
C SER A 557 8.50 -24.87 -6.05
N ARG A 558 8.18 -23.78 -5.35
CA ARG A 558 7.00 -22.94 -5.64
C ARG A 558 6.98 -22.46 -7.11
N LEU A 559 8.16 -22.15 -7.66
CA LEU A 559 8.34 -21.75 -9.05
C LEU A 559 7.91 -22.85 -10.03
N GLU A 560 8.28 -24.11 -9.77
CA GLU A 560 7.89 -25.26 -10.60
C GLU A 560 6.39 -25.59 -10.47
N GLN A 561 5.81 -25.34 -9.30
CA GLN A 561 4.37 -25.46 -9.08
C GLN A 561 3.63 -24.41 -9.91
N ASP A 562 4.01 -23.13 -9.80
CA ASP A 562 3.40 -22.04 -10.56
C ASP A 562 3.53 -22.27 -12.07
N ALA A 563 4.68 -22.76 -12.53
CA ALA A 563 4.91 -23.10 -13.94
C ALA A 563 3.99 -24.25 -14.42
N ALA A 564 3.79 -25.27 -13.60
CA ALA A 564 2.90 -26.38 -13.96
C ALA A 564 1.43 -25.95 -14.01
N VAL A 565 1.02 -25.04 -13.11
CA VAL A 565 -0.34 -24.47 -13.07
C VAL A 565 -0.60 -23.60 -14.28
N GLN A 566 0.33 -22.69 -14.61
CA GLN A 566 0.26 -21.88 -15.82
C GLN A 566 0.19 -22.75 -17.07
N THR A 567 1.02 -23.81 -17.14
CA THR A 567 1.04 -24.72 -18.29
C THR A 567 -0.31 -25.44 -18.46
N ALA A 568 -0.86 -26.00 -17.38
CA ALA A 568 -2.15 -26.69 -17.40
C ALA A 568 -3.32 -25.75 -17.77
N ALA A 569 -3.34 -24.54 -17.19
CA ALA A 569 -4.33 -23.52 -17.51
C ALA A 569 -4.25 -23.13 -18.99
N ARG A 570 -3.03 -22.91 -19.51
CA ARG A 570 -2.80 -22.53 -20.90
C ARG A 570 -3.25 -23.62 -21.88
N GLN A 571 -2.90 -24.88 -21.63
CA GLN A 571 -3.34 -26.00 -22.46
C GLN A 571 -4.87 -26.17 -22.45
N ALA A 572 -5.54 -25.92 -21.33
CA ALA A 572 -6.99 -25.89 -21.29
C ALA A 572 -7.57 -24.72 -22.11
N ALA A 573 -6.98 -23.52 -22.01
CA ALA A 573 -7.42 -22.34 -22.76
C ALA A 573 -7.19 -22.49 -24.28
N ASP A 574 -6.09 -23.11 -24.69
CA ASP A 574 -5.74 -23.31 -26.10
C ASP A 574 -6.74 -24.22 -26.84
N ARG A 575 -7.45 -25.09 -26.12
CA ARG A 575 -8.55 -25.91 -26.67
C ARG A 575 -9.83 -25.13 -26.95
N SER A 576 -9.93 -23.90 -26.44
CA SER A 576 -11.07 -23.03 -26.73
C SER A 576 -10.92 -22.34 -28.09
N ASN A 577 -12.06 -22.02 -28.69
CA ASN A 577 -12.13 -21.15 -29.88
C ASN A 577 -12.18 -19.66 -29.51
N LEU A 578 -11.78 -19.30 -28.27
CA LEU A 578 -11.80 -17.92 -27.81
C LEU A 578 -10.66 -17.10 -28.44
N PRO A 579 -10.82 -15.78 -28.56
CA PRO A 579 -9.73 -14.87 -28.92
C PRO A 579 -8.52 -15.00 -27.98
N GLU A 580 -7.32 -14.73 -28.50
CA GLU A 580 -6.04 -14.96 -27.80
C GLU A 580 -5.84 -14.05 -26.57
N ASP A 581 -6.36 -12.83 -26.64
CA ASP A 581 -6.44 -11.88 -25.52
C ASP A 581 -7.35 -12.41 -24.41
N VAL A 582 -8.49 -12.99 -24.77
CA VAL A 582 -9.42 -13.62 -23.82
C VAL A 582 -8.76 -14.85 -23.18
N LYS A 583 -8.13 -15.74 -23.96
CA LYS A 583 -7.38 -16.90 -23.44
C LYS A 583 -6.32 -16.49 -22.42
N THR A 584 -5.57 -15.43 -22.73
CA THR A 584 -4.51 -14.91 -21.84
C THR A 584 -5.10 -14.37 -20.53
N ALA A 585 -6.20 -13.62 -20.59
CA ALA A 585 -6.91 -13.14 -19.41
C ALA A 585 -7.47 -14.30 -18.56
N GLN A 586 -8.09 -15.31 -19.19
CA GLN A 586 -8.62 -16.48 -18.50
C GLN A 586 -7.53 -17.30 -17.81
N VAL A 587 -6.35 -17.46 -18.43
CA VAL A 587 -5.22 -18.14 -17.81
C VAL A 587 -4.75 -17.38 -16.57
N ALA A 588 -4.55 -16.07 -16.66
CA ALA A 588 -4.11 -15.26 -15.53
C ALA A 588 -5.08 -15.35 -14.35
N GLU A 589 -6.38 -15.24 -14.64
CA GLU A 589 -7.43 -15.35 -13.62
C GLU A 589 -7.52 -16.76 -13.03
N ALA A 590 -7.46 -17.81 -13.85
CA ALA A 590 -7.55 -19.19 -13.37
C ALA A 590 -6.37 -19.61 -12.51
N VAL A 591 -5.14 -19.16 -12.83
CA VAL A 591 -3.96 -19.41 -11.98
C VAL A 591 -4.13 -18.73 -10.62
N ASP A 592 -4.60 -17.49 -10.62
CA ASP A 592 -4.89 -16.74 -9.39
C ASP A 592 -6.01 -17.42 -8.57
N GLN A 593 -7.11 -17.83 -9.19
CA GLN A 593 -8.20 -18.56 -8.55
C GLN A 593 -7.76 -19.92 -7.98
N ALA A 594 -6.95 -20.68 -8.72
CA ALA A 594 -6.45 -21.98 -8.28
C ALA A 594 -5.50 -21.86 -7.09
N ASN A 595 -4.58 -20.90 -7.12
CA ASN A 595 -3.67 -20.62 -6.00
C ASN A 595 -4.45 -20.21 -4.74
N LYS A 596 -5.53 -19.42 -4.90
CA LYS A 596 -6.45 -19.07 -3.81
C LYS A 596 -7.18 -20.31 -3.26
N PHE A 597 -7.77 -21.13 -4.13
CA PHE A 597 -8.54 -22.31 -3.76
C PHE A 597 -7.71 -23.35 -2.99
N VAL A 598 -6.45 -23.54 -3.42
CA VAL A 598 -5.55 -24.51 -2.80
C VAL A 598 -5.01 -24.03 -1.46
N GLY A 599 -4.73 -22.72 -1.32
CA GLY A 599 -4.44 -22.10 -0.02
C GLY A 599 -5.53 -22.37 1.01
N TRP A 600 -6.80 -22.46 0.59
CA TRP A 600 -7.93 -22.75 1.47
C TRP A 600 -8.02 -24.23 1.87
N MET A 601 -7.64 -25.15 0.98
CA MET A 601 -7.76 -26.60 1.24
C MET A 601 -6.71 -27.15 2.23
N PHE A 602 -5.54 -26.51 2.35
CA PHE A 602 -4.41 -27.04 3.13
C PHE A 602 -4.35 -26.61 4.62
N LEU A 603 -5.37 -25.92 5.14
CA LEU A 603 -5.50 -25.61 6.57
C LEU A 603 -6.18 -26.77 7.34
N GLU A 604 -5.37 -27.44 8.19
CA GLU A 604 -5.59 -28.52 9.17
C GLU A 604 -6.38 -29.82 8.82
N PRO A 605 -5.95 -31.01 9.33
CA PRO A 605 -6.53 -32.33 9.02
C PRO A 605 -7.67 -32.79 9.95
N ALA A 606 -8.02 -32.06 11.01
CA ALA A 606 -8.86 -32.57 12.10
C ALA A 606 -10.33 -32.83 11.73
N LEU A 607 -10.88 -32.17 10.71
CA LEU A 607 -12.31 -32.24 10.38
C LEU A 607 -12.76 -33.52 9.63
N ALA A 608 -11.85 -34.20 8.93
CA ALA A 608 -12.20 -35.36 8.10
C ALA A 608 -12.67 -36.58 8.92
N LYS A 609 -12.31 -36.63 10.21
CA LYS A 609 -12.65 -37.74 11.12
C LYS A 609 -14.08 -37.62 11.68
N GLU A 610 -14.67 -36.43 11.67
CA GLU A 610 -16.00 -36.19 12.24
C GLU A 610 -17.12 -36.34 11.20
N VAL A 611 -16.88 -35.97 9.93
CA VAL A 611 -17.80 -36.24 8.81
C VAL A 611 -17.94 -37.75 8.55
N SER A 612 -16.89 -38.54 8.80
CA SER A 612 -16.94 -40.01 8.72
C SER A 612 -17.82 -40.67 9.79
N LYS A 613 -18.13 -39.98 10.90
CA LYS A 613 -18.99 -40.53 11.96
C LYS A 613 -20.47 -40.22 11.76
N GLN A 614 -20.82 -39.26 10.90
CA GLN A 614 -22.20 -38.81 10.71
C GLN A 614 -22.84 -39.29 9.39
N GLY A 615 -22.14 -40.06 8.56
CA GLY A 615 -22.62 -40.45 7.23
C GLY A 615 -23.15 -41.88 7.13
N ASP A 616 -24.37 -42.14 7.60
CA ASP A 616 -25.23 -43.18 7.01
C ASP A 616 -25.92 -42.58 5.76
N VAL A 617 -25.16 -42.47 4.67
CA VAL A 617 -25.69 -42.06 3.35
C VAL A 617 -26.16 -43.31 2.59
N ALA A 618 -27.18 -43.98 3.13
CA ALA A 618 -27.82 -45.14 2.49
C ALA A 618 -29.27 -44.87 2.00
N HIS A 619 -29.77 -43.64 2.14
CA HIS A 619 -31.10 -43.26 1.65
C HIS A 619 -31.05 -42.07 0.70
N ILE A 620 -30.49 -42.28 -0.49
CA ILE A 620 -30.85 -41.52 -1.68
C ILE A 620 -31.18 -42.54 -2.76
N GLY A 621 -32.46 -42.91 -2.82
CA GLY A 621 -32.99 -43.92 -3.72
C GLY A 621 -34.51 -43.86 -3.78
N GLY A 622 -35.05 -42.72 -4.22
CA GLY A 622 -36.46 -42.60 -4.61
C GLY A 622 -36.61 -42.86 -6.10
N ALA A 623 -36.74 -44.13 -6.48
CA ALA A 623 -37.30 -44.53 -7.77
C ALA A 623 -37.99 -45.88 -7.55
N GLU A 624 -39.33 -45.84 -7.57
CA GLU A 624 -40.18 -47.03 -7.62
C GLU A 624 -39.86 -47.85 -8.89
N GLY A 625 -39.82 -49.17 -8.73
CA GLY A 625 -39.92 -50.12 -9.84
C GLY A 625 -38.66 -50.94 -10.13
N ALA A 626 -38.55 -52.09 -9.45
CA ALA A 626 -38.32 -53.41 -10.07
C ALA A 626 -37.90 -54.41 -8.99
N GLU A 627 -38.80 -55.35 -8.67
CA GLU A 627 -38.50 -56.60 -8.01
C GLU A 627 -37.52 -57.43 -8.85
N GLY A 628 -36.50 -58.04 -8.22
CA GLY A 628 -35.78 -59.16 -8.81
C GLY A 628 -34.33 -59.35 -8.37
N GLN A 629 -34.11 -60.39 -7.57
CA GLN A 629 -32.86 -61.16 -7.42
C GLN A 629 -31.72 -60.55 -6.58
N ALA A 630 -31.75 -60.85 -5.28
CA ALA A 630 -30.57 -60.87 -4.42
C ALA A 630 -30.41 -62.27 -3.82
N GLU A 631 -29.54 -63.08 -4.44
CA GLU A 631 -29.00 -64.28 -3.82
C GLU A 631 -27.56 -64.47 -4.31
N THR A 632 -26.67 -64.83 -3.38
CA THR A 632 -25.26 -65.25 -3.52
C THR A 632 -24.14 -64.25 -3.19
N ASN A 633 -23.30 -64.73 -2.27
CA ASN A 633 -21.89 -64.39 -2.01
C ASN A 633 -21.55 -63.49 -0.80
N ALA A 634 -21.98 -63.95 0.37
CA ALA A 634 -21.17 -63.89 1.58
C ALA A 634 -20.22 -65.11 1.62
N ARG A 635 -18.91 -64.91 1.38
CA ARG A 635 -17.79 -65.78 1.84
C ARG A 635 -16.45 -65.27 1.30
N ALA A 636 -15.71 -64.51 2.13
CA ALA A 636 -14.24 -64.47 2.13
C ALA A 636 -13.75 -63.68 3.35
N ALA A 637 -13.99 -64.22 4.54
CA ALA A 637 -13.23 -63.89 5.73
C ALA A 637 -12.31 -65.08 6.02
N ALA A 638 -11.00 -64.82 6.10
CA ALA A 638 -9.95 -65.56 6.81
C ALA A 638 -8.66 -65.68 5.98
N ALA A 639 -7.62 -64.93 6.38
CA ALA A 639 -6.25 -65.46 6.56
C ALA A 639 -5.25 -64.31 6.78
N GLN A 640 -4.90 -64.00 8.04
CA GLN A 640 -3.57 -63.49 8.38
C GLN A 640 -3.17 -64.04 9.76
N PRO A 641 -1.97 -64.66 9.91
CA PRO A 641 -1.48 -65.12 11.19
C PRO A 641 -0.61 -64.08 11.91
N ALA A 642 -0.63 -64.18 13.24
CA ALA A 642 0.11 -63.40 14.21
C ALA A 642 1.61 -63.79 14.28
N LEU A 643 2.48 -62.79 14.45
CA LEU A 643 3.82 -62.88 15.07
C LEU A 643 4.09 -61.52 15.77
N ARG A 644 4.12 -61.42 17.11
CA ARG A 644 5.14 -61.80 18.12
C ARG A 644 6.13 -60.65 18.45
N GLU A 645 5.90 -60.11 19.65
CA GLU A 645 6.74 -59.49 20.69
C GLU A 645 8.12 -58.85 20.40
N GLN A 646 8.35 -57.78 21.19
CA GLN A 646 9.47 -56.82 21.23
C GLN A 646 10.85 -57.41 21.62
N PRO A 647 11.92 -56.58 21.64
CA PRO A 647 12.23 -55.94 22.92
C PRO A 647 12.65 -54.46 22.88
N VAL A 648 12.36 -53.84 24.02
CA VAL A 648 12.80 -52.58 24.60
C VAL A 648 14.32 -52.36 24.53
N TYR A 649 14.75 -51.15 24.19
CA TYR A 649 16.05 -50.61 24.59
C TYR A 649 15.88 -49.18 25.14
N THR A 650 16.30 -49.00 26.39
CA THR A 650 16.33 -47.73 27.14
C THR A 650 17.76 -47.19 27.25
N PHE A 651 17.86 -45.85 27.14
CA PHE A 651 18.79 -44.90 27.75
C PHE A 651 20.31 -45.13 27.75
N GLY A 652 21.02 -44.13 27.23
CA GLY A 652 22.43 -43.87 27.53
C GLY A 652 22.89 -42.49 27.02
N ALA A 653 22.78 -41.46 27.87
CA ALA A 653 23.49 -40.20 27.70
C ALA A 653 24.94 -40.35 28.23
N PRO A 654 25.88 -39.55 27.73
CA PRO A 654 26.89 -39.02 28.63
C PRO A 654 27.12 -37.51 28.47
N ALA A 655 27.23 -36.87 29.63
CA ALA A 655 27.74 -35.52 29.83
C ALA A 655 29.28 -35.48 29.71
N ALA A 656 29.82 -34.38 29.16
CA ALA A 656 31.20 -33.94 29.38
C ALA A 656 31.19 -32.40 29.31
N LYS A 657 31.28 -31.70 30.44
CA LYS A 657 32.48 -31.23 31.18
C LYS A 657 33.19 -30.03 30.53
N LEU A 658 33.14 -28.93 31.29
CA LEU A 658 34.00 -27.75 31.24
C LEU A 658 35.48 -28.09 31.09
N GLY A 659 36.18 -27.29 30.30
CA GLY A 659 37.64 -27.25 30.20
C GLY A 659 38.12 -25.82 29.98
N SER A 660 38.95 -25.37 30.90
CA SER A 660 39.57 -24.05 31.09
C SER A 660 40.59 -23.63 30.02
N ALA A 661 40.83 -22.32 29.98
CA ALA A 661 41.91 -21.62 29.30
C ALA A 661 43.32 -22.16 29.58
N PRO A 662 44.30 -21.71 28.79
CA PRO A 662 45.45 -21.06 29.41
C PRO A 662 45.86 -19.73 28.76
N ALA A 663 46.49 -18.90 29.59
CA ALA A 663 47.18 -17.67 29.29
C ALA A 663 48.64 -17.93 28.87
N ASP A 664 49.22 -16.98 28.14
CA ASP A 664 50.54 -16.32 28.38
C ASP A 664 51.10 -15.75 27.06
N GLN A 665 51.33 -14.42 26.99
CA GLN A 665 52.63 -13.71 26.90
C GLN A 665 53.31 -13.84 25.51
N GLU A 666 53.89 -12.84 24.84
CA GLU A 666 54.55 -11.60 25.26
C GLU A 666 54.92 -10.74 24.00
N GLY A 667 55.09 -9.41 24.19
CA GLY A 667 55.91 -8.51 23.34
C GLY A 667 55.24 -7.86 22.10
N GLY A 668 55.38 -6.58 21.75
CA GLY A 668 56.15 -5.44 22.25
C GLY A 668 56.42 -4.41 21.12
N ASN A 669 56.26 -3.10 21.43
CA ASN A 669 56.75 -1.89 20.69
C ASN A 669 56.14 -1.55 19.31
N ALA A 670 55.99 -0.30 18.85
CA ALA A 670 56.36 1.04 19.32
C ALA A 670 55.62 2.16 18.54
N GLN A 671 55.34 3.26 19.24
CA GLN A 671 55.46 4.70 18.86
C GLN A 671 55.17 5.22 17.43
N SER A 672 54.34 6.28 17.40
CA SER A 672 54.65 7.65 16.89
C SER A 672 53.60 8.28 15.97
N SER A 673 52.64 9.03 16.55
CA SER A 673 52.03 10.23 15.94
C SER A 673 51.12 10.91 16.98
N GLY A 674 51.76 11.51 17.98
CA GLY A 674 51.08 12.45 18.86
C GLY A 674 51.09 13.86 18.29
N ARG A 675 50.53 14.74 19.11
CA ARG A 675 51.00 16.12 19.32
C ARG A 675 50.48 17.21 18.37
N LEU A 676 49.96 16.93 17.17
CA LEU A 676 49.43 18.03 16.33
C LEU A 676 48.07 18.57 16.81
N LEU A 677 47.18 17.70 17.30
CA LEU A 677 45.82 18.10 17.70
C LEU A 677 45.76 18.85 19.05
N TRP A 678 46.79 18.67 19.89
CA TRP A 678 46.87 19.35 21.18
C TRP A 678 47.24 20.85 21.02
N TYR A 679 48.07 21.20 20.03
CA TYR A 679 48.41 22.61 19.72
C TYR A 679 47.24 23.39 19.10
N LEU A 680 46.36 22.72 18.33
CA LEU A 680 45.16 23.34 17.75
C LEU A 680 44.13 23.77 18.81
N SER A 681 44.05 23.04 19.92
CA SER A 681 43.12 23.36 21.02
C SER A 681 43.56 24.59 21.81
N ILE A 682 44.88 24.76 22.01
CA ILE A 682 45.44 25.92 22.73
C ILE A 682 45.33 27.19 21.87
N ALA A 683 45.54 27.10 20.55
CA ALA A 683 45.40 28.24 19.64
C ALA A 683 43.97 28.79 19.58
N CYS A 684 42.95 27.92 19.62
CA CYS A 684 41.55 28.35 19.65
C CYS A 684 41.19 29.09 20.94
N PHE A 685 41.73 28.66 22.08
CA PHE A 685 41.47 29.29 23.38
C PHE A 685 42.05 30.71 23.46
N VAL A 686 43.23 30.94 22.86
CA VAL A 686 43.86 32.28 22.82
C VAL A 686 43.10 33.22 21.88
N LEU A 687 42.58 32.73 20.76
CA LEU A 687 41.78 33.53 19.82
C LEU A 687 40.44 33.97 20.43
N PHE A 688 39.82 33.10 21.24
CA PHE A 688 38.57 33.41 21.94
C PHE A 688 38.77 34.45 23.06
N ALA A 689 39.92 34.43 23.73
CA ALA A 689 40.26 35.43 24.75
C ALA A 689 40.54 36.82 24.16
N VAL A 690 41.11 36.90 22.95
CA VAL A 690 41.39 38.17 22.26
C VAL A 690 40.11 38.83 21.73
N LEU A 691 39.13 38.05 21.28
CA LEU A 691 37.83 38.54 20.80
C LEU A 691 36.96 39.16 21.90
N LEU A 692 37.15 38.78 23.17
CA LEU A 692 36.39 39.31 24.31
C LEU A 692 36.94 40.65 24.85
N VAL A 693 38.12 41.10 24.41
CA VAL A 693 38.78 42.28 24.99
C VAL A 693 38.69 43.54 24.10
N VAL A 694 38.32 43.44 22.81
CA VAL A 694 38.64 44.53 21.85
C VAL A 694 37.45 45.22 21.15
N ILE A 695 36.17 44.97 21.47
CA ILE A 695 35.08 45.77 20.85
C ILE A 695 34.16 46.41 21.91
N PRO A 696 34.33 47.71 22.20
CA PRO A 696 33.58 48.43 23.20
C PRO A 696 32.34 49.16 22.64
N VAL A 697 31.42 49.39 23.56
CA VAL A 697 30.32 50.34 23.54
C VAL A 697 30.83 51.77 23.32
N ALA A 698 30.43 52.38 22.21
CA ALA A 698 30.13 53.80 22.03
C ALA A 698 29.30 53.85 20.73
N ASP A 699 28.04 54.28 20.70
CA ASP A 699 27.67 55.68 20.82
C ASP A 699 26.12 55.82 20.89
N VAL A 700 25.67 57.03 21.26
CA VAL A 700 24.29 57.56 21.19
C VAL A 700 23.42 57.47 22.46
N ILE A 701 23.71 58.37 23.39
CA ILE A 701 22.70 59.08 24.20
C ILE A 701 22.67 60.54 23.72
N LYS A 702 21.52 61.04 23.23
CA LYS A 702 20.95 62.36 23.61
C LYS A 702 19.63 62.72 22.91
N THR A 703 18.81 63.43 23.70
CA THR A 703 17.50 64.10 23.43
C THR A 703 16.29 63.17 23.53
N LYS A 704 15.24 63.42 24.32
CA LYS A 704 14.63 64.68 24.76
C LYS A 704 13.75 64.42 26.01
N ARG A 705 13.93 65.18 27.10
CA ARG A 705 12.96 65.32 28.21
C ARG A 705 12.35 66.72 28.13
N ARG A 706 11.01 66.82 28.09
CA ARG A 706 10.24 68.01 28.53
C ARG A 706 8.88 67.58 29.12
N THR A 707 8.86 67.50 30.44
CA THR A 707 7.88 68.01 31.42
C THR A 707 6.42 68.35 31.03
N LYS A 708 5.46 67.72 31.75
CA LYS A 708 4.32 68.27 32.56
C LYS A 708 3.29 67.12 32.75
N ARG A 709 2.97 66.58 33.94
CA ARG A 709 2.37 67.08 35.21
C ARG A 709 0.90 67.54 35.10
N SER A 710 -0.04 66.66 35.46
CA SER A 710 -1.19 66.85 36.39
C SER A 710 -2.06 65.56 36.36
N GLU A 711 -2.31 64.85 37.47
CA GLU A 711 -3.57 64.89 38.26
C GLU A 711 -4.81 64.73 37.35
N GLY A 712 -5.67 63.71 37.43
CA GLY A 712 -6.25 63.04 38.59
C GLY A 712 -7.72 63.44 38.71
N HIS A 713 -8.68 62.57 38.33
CA HIS A 713 -9.93 62.27 39.06
C HIS A 713 -11.01 61.52 38.26
N HIS A 714 -11.72 60.69 39.02
CA HIS A 714 -12.99 60.02 38.76
C HIS A 714 -14.09 60.92 38.19
N SER A 715 -14.96 60.36 37.34
CA SER A 715 -16.41 60.33 37.62
C SER A 715 -17.17 59.42 36.65
N ASN A 716 -18.07 58.62 37.22
CA ASN A 716 -19.21 57.96 36.58
C ASN A 716 -20.03 58.90 35.68
N ARG A 717 -20.64 58.35 34.62
CA ARG A 717 -22.03 58.66 34.25
C ARG A 717 -22.62 57.60 33.31
N SER A 718 -23.64 56.91 33.82
CA SER A 718 -24.77 56.39 33.06
C SER A 718 -25.68 57.55 32.63
N PHE A 719 -26.30 57.49 31.45
CA PHE A 719 -27.75 57.69 31.21
C PHE A 719 -28.11 57.71 29.69
N THR A 720 -29.12 56.89 29.36
CA THR A 720 -30.26 57.07 28.43
C THR A 720 -30.12 57.35 26.94
N ASP A 721 -30.81 56.48 26.19
CA ASP A 721 -31.88 56.74 25.20
C ASP A 721 -31.86 58.02 24.38
N SER A 722 -31.96 57.86 23.07
CA SER A 722 -32.76 58.72 22.19
C SER A 722 -33.04 58.02 20.85
N GLU A 723 -34.34 57.84 20.58
CA GLU A 723 -34.95 57.50 19.30
C GLU A 723 -34.71 58.57 18.22
N SER A 724 -34.77 58.15 16.95
CA SER A 724 -35.25 58.84 15.73
C SER A 724 -35.01 57.86 14.57
N GLY A 725 -35.95 57.40 13.73
CA GLY A 725 -37.21 57.96 13.23
C GLY A 725 -37.09 58.23 11.72
N LEU A 726 -37.66 57.38 10.85
CA LEU A 726 -37.93 57.58 9.40
C LEU A 726 -38.72 56.34 8.88
N LEU A 727 -40.06 56.34 8.74
CA LEU A 727 -41.00 56.89 7.74
C LEU A 727 -41.02 56.21 6.34
N LEU A 728 -42.20 55.62 6.03
CA LEU A 728 -42.89 55.37 4.73
C LEU A 728 -42.34 54.22 3.86
N ASP A 729 -43.10 53.36 3.16
CA ASP A 729 -44.53 53.08 2.94
C ASP A 729 -44.61 51.63 2.35
N SER A 730 -45.48 50.70 2.78
CA SER A 730 -46.93 50.54 2.48
C SER A 730 -47.28 50.11 1.04
N HIS A 731 -47.63 48.84 0.84
CA HIS A 731 -48.73 48.25 0.01
C HIS A 731 -48.36 46.79 -0.35
N GLY A 732 -49.16 45.73 -0.16
CA GLY A 732 -50.49 45.56 0.40
C GLY A 732 -51.08 44.22 -0.08
N ILE A 733 -51.77 43.52 0.86
CA ILE A 733 -53.01 42.71 0.68
C ILE A 733 -52.86 41.34 -0.05
N ALA A 734 -53.41 40.18 0.33
CA ALA A 734 -54.08 39.56 1.49
C ALA A 734 -54.42 38.08 1.04
N PRO A 735 -55.37 37.31 1.62
CA PRO A 735 -55.15 36.42 2.77
C PRO A 735 -55.73 34.97 2.60
N GLY A 736 -55.48 34.12 3.60
CA GLY A 736 -56.28 32.90 3.89
C GLY A 736 -55.62 32.10 5.02
N ALA A 737 -56.03 32.24 6.28
CA ALA A 737 -57.07 31.44 6.97
C ALA A 737 -56.74 29.92 6.95
N SER A 738 -56.72 29.15 8.03
CA SER A 738 -57.40 29.25 9.33
C SER A 738 -56.92 28.13 10.28
N LYS A 739 -57.06 28.37 11.61
CA LYS A 739 -57.44 27.42 12.69
C LYS A 739 -56.48 26.23 12.96
N GLN A 740 -56.31 25.69 14.18
CA GLN A 740 -57.00 25.83 15.45
C GLN A 740 -56.08 25.30 16.56
N SER A 741 -56.16 25.96 17.71
CA SER A 741 -55.73 25.55 19.05
C SER A 741 -56.16 24.15 19.48
N ARG A 742 -55.35 23.43 20.28
CA ARG A 742 -55.48 23.32 21.76
C ARG A 742 -54.56 22.22 22.38
N PRO A 743 -54.34 22.26 23.70
CA PRO A 743 -53.14 21.76 24.37
C PRO A 743 -53.36 20.49 25.20
N PHE A 744 -52.25 19.85 25.59
CA PHE A 744 -51.95 19.43 26.96
C PHE A 744 -50.43 19.37 27.14
#